data_AF-A0A1B5KWK7-F1
#
_entry.id   AF-A0A1B5KWK7-F1
#
_cell.length_a   1.000
_cell.length_b   1.000
_cell.length_c   1.000
_cell.angle_alpha   90.00
_cell.angle_beta   90.00
_cell.angle_gamma   90.00
#
_symmetry.space_group_name_H-M   'P 1'
#
loop_
_entity.id
_entity.type
_entity.pdbx_description
1 polymer ?
#
loop_
_entity_poly.entity_id
_entity_poly.type
_entity_poly.pdbx_seq_one_letter_code
_entity_poly.pdbx_strand_id
1 'polypeptide(L)'
;MAEIDRQNSEAAHNKKGAGRQGGATSDRRRRTEAEEDAELLKDEKHGGSAETVFRESPHFVQGQMRDYQIAGLNWLISLHENGISGILADEMGLGKTLQTISFLGYLRHIAAITGPHLITVPKSTLDNWKREFARWTPEVNVLVLQGAKEERHNLINQRLVDEKFDVCITSYEMILREKAHLKKFAWEYIIIDEAHRIKNEESSLSQIIRLFQSRNRLLITGTPLQNNLHELWALLNFLLPDVFGDSEAFDQWFSGQDRDQDTVVQQLHRVLRPFLLRRVKSDVEKSLLPKKEINVYLGMSEMQVKWYQKILEKDIDAVNGAGGKRESKTRLLNIVMQLRKCCNHPYLFEGAEPGPPYTTDEHLIYNAGKMAVLDKLLARLQKQGSRVLIFSQMSRLLDILEDYCVFREYNYCRIDGGTAHEDRIAAIDEYNKPGSEKFVFLLTTRAGGLGINLTSADIVVLYDSDWNPQADLQAMDRAHRIGQTKQVVVYRFVTDNAIEEKVLERAAQKLRLDQLVIQQGRAQIAAKAAANKDELLSMIQHGAEKVFQSKGATGNLGKQALDDDEIDAILNQGESRTKELSAKYEKLGIDDLQKFTSESAYQWNGENFANIKKDVGISWINPAKRERKEQSYSMDKYFRQAMFPNPKGDAKPKAPRAPKQIPVQDYQFYPPRLRDLQDRETAHYRKEIGYKVPLQDGDDENLSEREAERALDQQEIDNATPLTEEEKKEKEELSTKGFGNWSRRDFQQFVNGSGKYGRHDYEGISHEIDSKTPAEIKAYAKVFWQRYTEIADYTKSIKVIEDGEERTRKMENQRKLLRKKMSQYRVPLQQLKINYSISTTNKKVYTEEEDRFLLVLLDKYGIDSEGLYEKMRDEIRDSPLFRFDWFFLSRTTTELSRRCTTLLTTIVKEYEDVPARGSNGVNGKTKRDPDDENDEDSILGAPAKKKSKNGVKNKALDNVKSSKASSKATSRASSVASTGSNTTSKGKKGKKRK
;
A
#
# COMPACT_ATOMS: atom_id res chain seq x y z
N MET A 1 28.67 34.37 19.87
CA MET A 1 28.94 35.79 19.52
C MET A 1 27.92 36.24 18.47
N ALA A 2 28.27 37.19 17.59
CA ALA A 2 27.37 37.97 16.74
C ALA A 2 26.08 37.29 16.23
N GLU A 3 26.12 36.07 15.71
CA GLU A 3 24.92 35.39 15.18
C GLU A 3 23.93 34.95 16.29
N ILE A 4 24.42 34.59 17.48
CA ILE A 4 23.59 34.27 18.66
C ILE A 4 23.02 35.55 19.25
N ASP A 5 23.83 36.61 19.34
CA ASP A 5 23.39 37.92 19.81
C ASP A 5 22.37 38.55 18.82
N ARG A 6 22.53 38.29 17.51
CA ARG A 6 21.55 38.62 16.46
C ARG A 6 20.24 37.87 16.68
N GLN A 7 20.26 36.55 16.81
CA GLN A 7 19.04 35.75 17.03
C GLN A 7 18.31 36.13 18.35
N ASN A 8 19.05 36.40 19.42
CA ASN A 8 18.47 36.89 20.68
C ASN A 8 17.89 38.32 20.54
N SER A 9 18.58 39.21 19.82
CA SER A 9 18.06 40.57 19.56
C SER A 9 16.85 40.59 18.63
N GLU A 10 16.78 39.70 17.62
CA GLU A 10 15.62 39.51 16.75
C GLU A 10 14.42 38.92 17.52
N ALA A 11 14.66 37.99 18.45
CA ALA A 11 13.63 37.50 19.37
C ALA A 11 13.10 38.61 20.31
N ALA A 12 13.98 39.48 20.81
CA ALA A 12 13.61 40.63 21.63
C ALA A 12 12.87 41.72 20.82
N HIS A 13 13.28 42.00 19.58
CA HIS A 13 12.63 42.99 18.72
C HIS A 13 11.21 42.57 18.32
N ASN A 14 11.00 41.28 18.02
CA ASN A 14 9.68 40.75 17.69
C ASN A 14 8.68 40.85 18.86
N LYS A 15 9.13 40.95 20.11
CA LYS A 15 8.25 41.22 21.28
C LYS A 15 7.78 42.69 21.38
N LYS A 16 8.35 43.64 20.61
CA LYS A 16 8.00 45.08 20.69
C LYS A 16 7.33 45.65 19.42
N GLY A 17 7.13 44.84 18.37
CA GLY A 17 6.65 45.30 17.05
C GLY A 17 5.16 45.08 16.74
N ALA A 18 4.23 45.55 17.58
CA ALA A 18 2.78 45.30 17.37
C ALA A 18 1.86 46.48 17.74
N GLY A 19 2.11 47.67 17.18
CA GLY A 19 1.23 48.83 17.30
C GLY A 19 -0.10 48.64 16.55
N ARG A 20 -1.12 48.07 17.20
CA ARG A 20 -2.47 47.90 16.63
C ARG A 20 -3.27 49.21 16.65
N GLN A 21 -3.56 49.74 15.46
CA GLN A 21 -4.82 50.46 15.22
C GLN A 21 -5.92 49.45 14.82
N GLY A 22 -7.18 49.80 15.09
CA GLY A 22 -8.33 48.89 14.96
C GLY A 22 -8.70 48.24 16.30
N GLY A 23 -9.79 48.72 16.90
CA GLY A 23 -10.15 48.40 18.29
C GLY A 23 -11.20 47.30 18.46
N ALA A 24 -11.05 46.54 19.55
CA ALA A 24 -12.13 45.80 20.20
C ALA A 24 -11.82 45.71 21.71
N THR A 25 -12.77 46.18 22.53
CA THR A 25 -12.93 46.01 23.99
C THR A 25 -11.81 45.30 24.77
N SER A 26 -11.07 46.03 25.61
CA SER A 26 -10.05 45.48 26.51
C SER A 26 -10.52 45.35 27.96
N ASP A 27 -11.25 44.28 28.30
CA ASP A 27 -11.52 43.88 29.69
C ASP A 27 -10.29 43.24 30.35
N ARG A 28 -9.21 44.01 30.45
CA ARG A 28 -8.08 43.74 31.33
C ARG A 28 -8.05 44.78 32.43
N ARG A 29 -8.47 44.37 33.63
CA ARG A 29 -8.11 45.11 34.86
C ARG A 29 -6.58 45.25 34.89
N ARG A 30 -6.08 46.45 35.12
CA ARG A 30 -4.67 46.65 35.43
C ARG A 30 -4.41 46.00 36.79
N ARG A 31 -3.26 45.35 36.94
CA ARG A 31 -2.76 44.92 38.24
C ARG A 31 -2.59 46.14 39.14
N THR A 32 -2.63 45.93 40.45
CA THR A 32 -2.29 46.99 41.40
C THR A 32 -0.78 47.07 41.61
N GLU A 33 -0.27 48.26 41.94
CA GLU A 33 1.15 48.50 42.26
C GLU A 33 1.66 47.49 43.30
N ALA A 34 0.89 47.27 44.37
CA ALA A 34 1.19 46.27 45.40
C ALA A 34 1.10 44.79 44.95
N GLU A 35 0.46 44.49 43.83
CA GLU A 35 0.40 43.14 43.22
C GLU A 35 1.63 42.91 42.32
N GLU A 36 2.05 43.95 41.59
CA GLU A 36 3.23 43.95 40.72
C GLU A 36 4.53 43.96 41.55
N ASP A 37 4.62 44.81 42.59
CA ASP A 37 5.71 44.81 43.57
C ASP A 37 5.81 43.47 44.32
N ALA A 38 4.69 42.84 44.66
CA ALA A 38 4.69 41.54 45.33
C ALA A 38 5.15 40.38 44.41
N GLU A 39 4.96 40.51 43.09
CA GLU A 39 5.49 39.57 42.10
C GLU A 39 7.01 39.79 41.89
N LEU A 40 7.44 41.05 41.74
CA LEU A 40 8.86 41.43 41.60
C LEU A 40 9.70 41.05 42.83
N LEU A 41 9.24 41.41 44.03
CA LEU A 41 9.91 41.09 45.31
C LEU A 41 9.88 39.57 45.62
N LYS A 42 8.99 38.81 44.95
CA LYS A 42 9.03 37.34 44.96
C LYS A 42 10.07 36.79 43.98
N ASP A 43 10.21 37.38 42.79
CA ASP A 43 11.20 36.96 41.78
C ASP A 43 12.65 37.27 42.23
N GLU A 44 12.88 38.47 42.80
CA GLU A 44 14.15 38.84 43.45
C GLU A 44 14.55 37.85 44.56
N LYS A 45 13.58 37.38 45.36
CA LYS A 45 13.81 36.38 46.41
C LYS A 45 14.20 34.98 45.91
N HIS A 46 13.98 34.69 44.62
CA HIS A 46 14.40 33.43 43.99
C HIS A 46 15.59 33.60 43.04
N GLY A 47 16.07 34.84 42.83
CA GLY A 47 17.23 35.14 41.99
C GLY A 47 16.92 35.39 40.50
N GLY A 48 15.66 35.62 40.15
CA GLY A 48 15.21 35.77 38.75
C GLY A 48 15.01 34.45 38.01
N SER A 49 14.78 34.51 36.70
CA SER A 49 14.40 33.34 35.89
C SER A 49 15.49 32.28 35.79
N ALA A 50 15.20 31.07 36.28
CA ALA A 50 16.11 29.92 36.33
C ALA A 50 16.38 29.24 34.98
N GLU A 51 16.38 29.97 33.86
CA GLU A 51 16.64 29.43 32.52
C GLU A 51 18.12 29.06 32.35
N THR A 52 18.44 27.77 32.25
CA THR A 52 19.84 27.32 32.12
C THR A 52 20.30 27.29 30.67
N VAL A 53 21.06 28.31 30.25
CA VAL A 53 21.54 28.44 28.86
C VAL A 53 23.06 28.22 28.77
N PHE A 54 23.47 27.12 28.14
CA PHE A 54 24.89 26.87 27.83
C PHE A 54 25.36 27.75 26.68
N ARG A 55 26.51 28.41 26.84
CA ARG A 55 27.21 29.15 25.78
C ARG A 55 28.33 28.35 25.11
N GLU A 56 28.79 27.29 25.78
CA GLU A 56 29.90 26.41 25.37
C GLU A 56 29.51 24.94 25.65
N SER A 57 30.39 23.99 25.32
CA SER A 57 30.15 22.56 25.59
C SER A 57 30.07 22.32 27.11
N PRO A 58 29.03 21.63 27.64
CA PRO A 58 28.91 21.40 29.08
C PRO A 58 30.07 20.57 29.65
N HIS A 59 30.55 20.93 30.84
CA HIS A 59 31.72 20.30 31.49
C HIS A 59 31.57 18.80 31.77
N PHE A 60 30.35 18.26 31.83
CA PHE A 60 30.08 16.84 32.01
C PHE A 60 30.13 16.04 30.69
N VAL A 61 30.09 16.69 29.53
CA VAL A 61 30.24 16.03 28.23
C VAL A 61 31.74 15.84 27.97
N GLN A 62 32.19 14.59 27.85
CA GLN A 62 33.60 14.25 27.62
C GLN A 62 34.02 14.49 26.15
N GLY A 63 33.95 15.75 25.73
CA GLY A 63 34.34 16.25 24.42
C GLY A 63 33.59 17.54 24.05
N GLN A 64 33.81 18.01 22.82
CA GLN A 64 33.32 19.33 22.38
C GLN A 64 32.09 19.20 21.47
N MET A 65 30.93 19.64 21.98
CA MET A 65 29.72 19.86 21.19
C MET A 65 29.93 21.02 20.20
N ARG A 66 29.25 20.97 19.05
CA ARG A 66 29.17 22.09 18.09
C ARG A 66 28.13 23.12 18.53
N ASP A 67 28.29 24.38 18.12
CA ASP A 67 27.39 25.51 18.40
C ASP A 67 25.90 25.16 18.24
N TYR A 68 25.56 24.50 17.12
CA TYR A 68 24.17 24.11 16.84
C TYR A 68 23.67 22.97 17.76
N GLN A 69 24.57 22.09 18.23
CA GLN A 69 24.23 21.04 19.20
C GLN A 69 24.00 21.64 20.58
N ILE A 70 24.77 22.67 20.96
CA ILE A 70 24.57 23.47 22.16
C ILE A 70 23.23 24.22 22.08
N ALA A 71 22.90 24.85 20.94
CA ALA A 71 21.59 25.47 20.71
C ALA A 71 20.44 24.44 20.76
N GLY A 72 20.66 23.20 20.31
CA GLY A 72 19.68 22.11 20.42
C GLY A 72 19.51 21.60 21.85
N LEU A 73 20.60 21.52 22.62
CA LEU A 73 20.58 21.25 24.05
C LEU A 73 19.79 22.32 24.81
N ASN A 74 20.09 23.60 24.60
CA ASN A 74 19.38 24.72 25.23
C ASN A 74 17.87 24.72 24.89
N TRP A 75 17.51 24.32 23.66
CA TRP A 75 16.10 24.13 23.30
C TRP A 75 15.44 22.99 24.10
N LEU A 76 16.09 21.83 24.22
CA LEU A 76 15.59 20.72 25.06
C LEU A 76 15.47 21.11 26.54
N ILE A 77 16.39 21.92 27.06
CA ILE A 77 16.36 22.47 28.42
C ILE A 77 15.15 23.40 28.59
N SER A 78 14.96 24.35 27.68
CA SER A 78 13.81 25.26 27.72
C SER A 78 12.47 24.50 27.66
N LEU A 79 12.37 23.41 26.90
CA LEU A 79 11.19 22.53 26.95
C LEU A 79 10.99 21.89 28.34
N HIS A 80 12.07 21.39 28.96
CA HIS A 80 12.01 20.77 30.29
C HIS A 80 11.58 21.75 31.38
N GLU A 81 12.18 22.94 31.39
CA GLU A 81 11.89 24.01 32.35
C GLU A 81 10.43 24.52 32.20
N ASN A 82 9.90 24.53 30.98
CA ASN A 82 8.47 24.79 30.70
C ASN A 82 7.54 23.57 30.93
N GLY A 83 8.07 22.42 31.36
CA GLY A 83 7.28 21.22 31.63
C GLY A 83 6.65 20.55 30.41
N ILE A 84 7.22 20.74 29.21
CA ILE A 84 6.66 20.27 27.94
C ILE A 84 7.56 19.24 27.22
N SER A 85 6.91 18.39 26.43
CA SER A 85 7.53 17.32 25.64
C SER A 85 7.85 17.77 24.21
N GLY A 86 8.84 17.17 23.55
CA GLY A 86 9.39 17.68 22.27
C GLY A 86 9.66 16.66 21.16
N ILE A 87 9.87 17.17 19.95
CA ILE A 87 10.28 16.44 18.74
C ILE A 87 11.61 17.00 18.21
N LEU A 88 12.69 16.22 18.33
CA LEU A 88 13.97 16.50 17.69
C LEU A 88 14.00 15.89 16.27
N ALA A 89 13.65 16.71 15.29
CA ALA A 89 13.47 16.36 13.88
C ALA A 89 14.58 16.92 12.95
N ASP A 90 15.75 17.24 13.51
CA ASP A 90 17.00 17.52 12.77
C ASP A 90 17.30 16.43 11.71
N GLU A 91 18.05 16.78 10.67
CA GLU A 91 18.49 15.84 9.63
C GLU A 91 19.31 14.65 10.21
N MET A 92 19.39 13.55 9.45
CA MET A 92 20.26 12.43 9.78
C MET A 92 21.73 12.85 9.80
N GLY A 93 22.43 12.49 10.88
CA GLY A 93 23.86 12.79 11.05
C GLY A 93 24.17 14.01 11.94
N LEU A 94 23.22 14.93 12.18
CA LEU A 94 23.41 16.13 13.03
C LEU A 94 23.63 15.83 14.54
N GLY A 95 23.97 14.62 14.94
CA GLY A 95 24.33 14.29 16.32
C GLY A 95 23.16 14.32 17.32
N LYS A 96 21.93 13.99 16.87
CA LYS A 96 20.74 13.95 17.75
C LYS A 96 20.95 13.13 19.03
N THR A 97 21.62 11.98 18.94
CA THR A 97 22.01 11.14 20.09
C THR A 97 22.86 11.91 21.10
N LEU A 98 23.87 12.67 20.66
CA LEU A 98 24.71 13.51 21.54
C LEU A 98 23.89 14.65 22.16
N GLN A 99 23.02 15.31 21.40
CA GLN A 99 22.11 16.35 21.94
C GLN A 99 21.23 15.77 23.06
N THR A 100 20.71 14.55 22.89
CA THR A 100 19.89 13.86 23.91
C THR A 100 20.70 13.39 25.12
N ILE A 101 21.90 12.83 24.93
CA ILE A 101 22.77 12.39 26.04
C ILE A 101 23.21 13.61 26.87
N SER A 102 23.57 14.71 26.22
CA SER A 102 23.94 15.96 26.91
C SER A 102 22.76 16.58 27.67
N PHE A 103 21.54 16.41 27.16
CA PHE A 103 20.32 16.83 27.87
C PHE A 103 20.07 16.00 29.14
N LEU A 104 20.22 14.66 29.08
CA LEU A 104 20.17 13.83 30.29
C LEU A 104 21.33 14.12 31.26
N GLY A 105 22.49 14.52 30.74
CA GLY A 105 23.60 15.04 31.54
C GLY A 105 23.24 16.34 32.28
N TYR A 106 22.56 17.28 31.62
CA TYR A 106 22.02 18.48 32.28
C TYR A 106 21.03 18.12 33.40
N LEU A 107 20.09 17.20 33.13
CA LEU A 107 19.14 16.74 34.15
C LEU A 107 19.86 16.18 35.38
N ARG A 108 20.88 15.34 35.16
CA ARG A 108 21.68 14.72 36.22
C ARG A 108 22.48 15.74 37.04
N HIS A 109 23.26 16.59 36.37
CA HIS A 109 24.31 17.41 37.02
C HIS A 109 23.80 18.77 37.50
N ILE A 110 22.69 19.28 36.96
CA ILE A 110 22.16 20.62 37.28
C ILE A 110 20.74 20.56 37.85
N ALA A 111 19.83 19.79 37.24
CA ALA A 111 18.48 19.60 37.79
C ALA A 111 18.41 18.55 38.92
N ALA A 112 19.52 17.85 39.20
CA ALA A 112 19.64 16.75 40.17
C ALA A 112 18.70 15.53 39.93
N ILE A 113 18.23 15.35 38.69
CA ILE A 113 17.36 14.24 38.26
C ILE A 113 18.23 13.15 37.60
N THR A 114 18.45 12.03 38.29
CA THR A 114 19.29 10.93 37.79
C THR A 114 18.55 9.92 36.90
N GLY A 115 17.23 9.78 37.09
CA GLY A 115 16.40 8.76 36.44
C GLY A 115 15.12 8.47 37.24
N PRO A 116 14.38 7.40 36.90
CA PRO A 116 14.67 6.45 35.82
C PRO A 116 14.26 7.01 34.45
N HIS A 117 15.12 6.86 33.44
CA HIS A 117 14.82 7.23 32.05
C HIS A 117 14.71 6.00 31.14
N LEU A 118 13.72 5.97 30.24
CA LEU A 118 13.50 4.91 29.27
C LEU A 118 13.88 5.39 27.87
N ILE A 119 14.74 4.65 27.17
CA ILE A 119 15.15 4.97 25.79
C ILE A 119 14.82 3.78 24.90
N THR A 120 13.81 3.95 24.03
CA THR A 120 13.34 2.91 23.10
C THR A 120 13.93 3.16 21.72
N VAL A 121 14.68 2.20 21.20
CA VAL A 121 15.46 2.35 19.96
C VAL A 121 15.29 1.16 19.00
N PRO A 122 15.61 1.33 17.69
CA PRO A 122 15.85 0.21 16.79
C PRO A 122 16.89 -0.77 17.36
N LYS A 123 16.66 -2.09 17.23
CA LYS A 123 17.60 -3.11 17.74
C LYS A 123 19.05 -2.89 17.24
N SER A 124 19.19 -2.37 16.02
CA SER A 124 20.47 -2.05 15.38
C SER A 124 21.26 -0.90 16.00
N THR A 125 20.61 0.06 16.68
CA THR A 125 21.27 1.24 17.26
C THR A 125 21.51 1.11 18.76
N LEU A 126 21.05 0.03 19.41
CA LEU A 126 21.23 -0.25 20.84
C LEU A 126 22.68 -0.06 21.31
N ASP A 127 23.63 -0.81 20.72
CA ASP A 127 25.03 -0.70 21.12
C ASP A 127 25.69 0.61 20.64
N ASN A 128 25.14 1.30 19.62
CA ASN A 128 25.58 2.68 19.32
C ASN A 128 25.22 3.60 20.50
N TRP A 129 23.95 3.63 20.91
CA TRP A 129 23.50 4.43 22.07
C TRP A 129 24.30 4.09 23.34
N LYS A 130 24.52 2.81 23.64
CA LYS A 130 25.33 2.35 24.77
C LYS A 130 26.79 2.86 24.71
N ARG A 131 27.45 2.79 23.53
CA ARG A 131 28.80 3.32 23.32
C ARG A 131 28.84 4.84 23.48
N GLU A 132 27.85 5.55 22.97
CA GLU A 132 27.79 7.01 23.05
C GLU A 132 27.62 7.45 24.51
N PHE A 133 26.76 6.81 25.32
CA PHE A 133 26.72 7.05 26.76
C PHE A 133 28.07 6.78 27.44
N ALA A 134 28.65 5.61 27.21
CA ALA A 134 29.95 5.23 27.78
C ALA A 134 31.13 6.12 27.30
N ARG A 135 30.94 6.90 26.24
CA ARG A 135 31.91 7.86 25.72
C ARG A 135 31.71 9.26 26.27
N TRP A 136 30.47 9.77 26.27
CA TRP A 136 30.20 11.18 26.55
C TRP A 136 29.88 11.45 28.02
N THR A 137 29.22 10.51 28.72
CA THR A 137 28.80 10.62 30.13
C THR A 137 28.94 9.26 30.85
N PRO A 138 30.17 8.74 31.01
CA PRO A 138 30.44 7.39 31.53
C PRO A 138 29.99 7.17 32.99
N GLU A 139 29.66 8.23 33.73
CA GLU A 139 29.06 8.16 35.06
C GLU A 139 27.59 7.69 35.04
N VAL A 140 26.92 7.73 33.88
CA VAL A 140 25.51 7.32 33.73
C VAL A 140 25.39 5.80 33.69
N ASN A 141 24.65 5.24 34.65
CA ASN A 141 24.52 3.80 34.85
C ASN A 141 23.50 3.17 33.89
N VAL A 142 23.95 2.90 32.67
CA VAL A 142 23.13 2.32 31.59
C VAL A 142 22.82 0.83 31.82
N LEU A 143 21.54 0.48 31.71
CA LEU A 143 21.03 -0.88 31.58
C LEU A 143 20.52 -1.10 30.14
N VAL A 144 20.97 -2.16 29.47
CA VAL A 144 20.47 -2.54 28.13
C VAL A 144 19.64 -3.81 28.23
N LEU A 145 18.36 -3.74 27.86
CA LEU A 145 17.47 -4.90 27.83
C LEU A 145 17.54 -5.62 26.48
N GLN A 146 18.46 -6.59 26.40
CA GLN A 146 18.61 -7.56 25.30
C GLN A 146 18.76 -8.99 25.82
N GLY A 147 18.89 -9.94 24.90
CA GLY A 147 19.24 -11.33 25.21
C GLY A 147 18.09 -12.33 25.18
N ALA A 148 18.46 -13.59 25.37
CA ALA A 148 17.60 -14.75 25.54
C ALA A 148 16.73 -14.63 26.81
N LYS A 149 15.77 -15.55 26.97
CA LYS A 149 14.80 -15.48 28.09
C LYS A 149 15.49 -15.54 29.46
N GLU A 150 16.55 -16.32 29.60
CA GLU A 150 17.28 -16.51 30.86
C GLU A 150 18.17 -15.31 31.20
N GLU A 151 18.93 -14.79 30.22
CA GLU A 151 19.71 -13.55 30.35
C GLU A 151 18.84 -12.38 30.78
N ARG A 152 17.66 -12.22 30.15
CA ARG A 152 16.69 -11.20 30.55
C ARG A 152 16.14 -11.44 31.94
N HIS A 153 15.84 -12.67 32.33
CA HIS A 153 15.37 -12.95 33.69
C HIS A 153 16.44 -12.58 34.74
N ASN A 154 17.72 -12.86 34.46
CA ASN A 154 18.83 -12.44 35.31
C ASN A 154 18.97 -10.91 35.40
N LEU A 155 18.97 -10.21 34.26
CA LEU A 155 19.00 -8.74 34.22
C LEU A 155 17.78 -8.10 34.92
N ILE A 156 16.60 -8.69 34.76
CA ILE A 156 15.36 -8.22 35.38
C ILE A 156 15.45 -8.37 36.91
N ASN A 157 15.83 -9.55 37.41
CA ASN A 157 15.90 -9.83 38.84
C ASN A 157 17.05 -9.10 39.55
N GLN A 158 18.21 -8.92 38.89
CA GLN A 158 19.41 -8.33 39.51
C GLN A 158 19.50 -6.82 39.38
N ARG A 159 18.87 -6.22 38.36
CA ARG A 159 19.02 -4.80 38.04
C ARG A 159 17.73 -4.05 37.78
N LEU A 160 16.80 -4.59 36.98
CA LEU A 160 15.59 -3.85 36.61
C LEU A 160 14.65 -3.69 37.80
N VAL A 161 14.29 -4.79 38.48
CA VAL A 161 13.30 -4.79 39.58
C VAL A 161 13.77 -3.98 40.80
N ASP A 162 15.08 -3.97 41.05
CA ASP A 162 15.72 -3.20 42.13
C ASP A 162 16.04 -1.74 41.76
N GLU A 163 15.64 -1.29 40.57
CA GLU A 163 15.90 0.07 40.02
C GLU A 163 17.39 0.47 40.01
N LYS A 164 18.29 -0.51 39.85
CA LYS A 164 19.76 -0.32 39.85
C LYS A 164 20.27 0.13 38.48
N PHE A 165 19.71 1.22 37.95
CA PHE A 165 20.07 1.85 36.67
C PHE A 165 19.56 3.30 36.63
N ASP A 166 20.26 4.16 35.89
CA ASP A 166 19.82 5.54 35.60
C ASP A 166 18.99 5.57 34.31
N VAL A 167 19.48 4.85 33.29
CA VAL A 167 18.94 4.83 31.93
C VAL A 167 18.72 3.38 31.49
N CYS A 168 17.48 3.04 31.14
CA CYS A 168 17.10 1.76 30.56
C CYS A 168 16.96 1.89 29.03
N ILE A 169 17.92 1.36 28.27
CA ILE A 169 17.87 1.32 26.80
C ILE A 169 17.30 -0.03 26.36
N THR A 170 16.33 -0.02 25.45
CA THR A 170 15.56 -1.22 25.09
C THR A 170 15.06 -1.18 23.65
N SER A 171 14.80 -2.35 23.05
CA SER A 171 14.27 -2.41 21.68
C SER A 171 12.74 -2.39 21.65
N TYR A 172 12.18 -1.92 20.54
CA TYR A 172 10.73 -1.95 20.28
C TYR A 172 10.08 -3.31 20.53
N GLU A 173 10.71 -4.42 20.12
CA GLU A 173 10.21 -5.77 20.38
C GLU A 173 10.18 -6.12 21.87
N MET A 174 11.13 -5.57 22.64
CA MET A 174 11.30 -5.86 24.05
C MET A 174 10.29 -5.09 24.91
N ILE A 175 9.91 -3.87 24.51
CA ILE A 175 8.77 -3.14 25.09
C ILE A 175 7.52 -4.02 25.12
N LEU A 176 7.18 -4.69 24.01
CA LEU A 176 5.97 -5.53 23.93
C LEU A 176 6.05 -6.77 24.83
N ARG A 177 7.24 -7.34 25.03
CA ARG A 177 7.48 -8.55 25.82
C ARG A 177 7.51 -8.25 27.32
N GLU A 178 8.33 -7.29 27.74
CA GLU A 178 8.64 -7.03 29.16
C GLU A 178 7.80 -5.89 29.77
N LYS A 179 6.74 -5.43 29.08
CA LYS A 179 5.79 -4.40 29.55
C LYS A 179 5.27 -4.57 30.97
N ALA A 180 5.17 -5.81 31.47
CA ALA A 180 4.72 -6.11 32.83
C ALA A 180 5.72 -5.68 33.93
N HIS A 181 6.99 -5.54 33.58
CA HIS A 181 8.02 -4.95 34.44
C HIS A 181 8.14 -3.44 34.19
N LEU A 182 8.23 -3.03 32.92
CA LEU A 182 8.46 -1.62 32.55
C LEU A 182 7.33 -0.66 32.97
N LYS A 183 6.09 -1.16 33.14
CA LYS A 183 4.96 -0.38 33.65
C LYS A 183 5.03 -0.02 35.15
N LYS A 184 5.95 -0.59 35.91
CA LYS A 184 6.03 -0.39 37.38
C LYS A 184 6.76 0.90 37.78
N PHE A 185 7.55 1.47 36.88
CA PHE A 185 8.34 2.67 37.12
C PHE A 185 7.57 3.91 36.66
N ALA A 186 7.66 4.98 37.44
CA ALA A 186 7.27 6.31 36.98
C ALA A 186 8.48 6.93 36.28
N TRP A 187 8.44 6.98 34.94
CA TRP A 187 9.60 7.38 34.14
C TRP A 187 9.74 8.91 34.08
N GLU A 188 10.92 9.45 34.37
CA GLU A 188 11.15 10.90 34.23
C GLU A 188 11.16 11.34 32.76
N TYR A 189 11.81 10.56 31.90
CA TYR A 189 11.71 10.70 30.44
C TYR A 189 11.47 9.36 29.76
N ILE A 190 10.54 9.34 28.80
CA ILE A 190 10.46 8.30 27.76
C ILE A 190 10.93 8.91 26.43
N ILE A 191 12.02 8.37 25.90
CA ILE A 191 12.68 8.81 24.68
C ILE A 191 12.51 7.74 23.60
N ILE A 192 12.21 8.13 22.37
CA ILE A 192 12.03 7.20 21.25
C ILE A 192 12.85 7.64 20.03
N ASP A 193 13.80 6.79 19.63
CA ASP A 193 14.67 6.97 18.46
C ASP A 193 14.04 6.36 17.20
N GLU A 194 14.11 7.08 16.08
CA GLU A 194 13.36 6.78 14.84
C GLU A 194 11.83 6.63 15.06
N ALA A 195 11.24 7.68 15.66
CA ALA A 195 9.81 7.83 15.95
C ALA A 195 8.87 7.60 14.74
N HIS A 196 9.38 7.54 13.51
CA HIS A 196 8.63 7.09 12.33
C HIS A 196 7.99 5.70 12.50
N ARG A 197 8.44 4.89 13.47
CA ARG A 197 7.82 3.61 13.86
C ARG A 197 6.46 3.72 14.57
N ILE A 198 6.07 4.91 15.04
CA ILE A 198 4.87 5.14 15.85
C ILE A 198 3.78 5.95 15.10
N LYS A 199 3.99 6.24 13.81
CA LYS A 199 3.06 6.97 12.91
C LYS A 199 1.62 6.41 12.81
N ASN A 200 1.35 5.19 13.29
CA ASN A 200 0.01 4.62 13.40
C ASN A 200 -0.36 4.41 14.88
N GLU A 201 -1.45 5.02 15.32
CA GLU A 201 -2.09 4.86 16.63
C GLU A 201 -2.55 3.43 16.95
N GLU A 202 -3.01 2.68 15.95
CA GLU A 202 -3.40 1.27 16.09
C GLU A 202 -2.20 0.36 16.37
N SER A 203 -0.97 0.85 16.15
CA SER A 203 0.24 0.11 16.44
C SER A 203 0.27 -0.26 17.92
N SER A 204 0.32 -1.57 18.22
CA SER A 204 0.37 -2.07 19.59
C SER A 204 1.55 -1.51 20.39
N LEU A 205 2.61 -1.04 19.72
CA LEU A 205 3.71 -0.29 20.32
C LEU A 205 3.24 1.07 20.87
N SER A 206 2.52 1.85 20.06
CA SER A 206 1.95 3.16 20.45
C SER A 206 1.02 2.97 21.65
N GLN A 207 0.08 2.03 21.54
CA GLN A 207 -0.86 1.67 22.60
C GLN A 207 -0.18 1.20 23.90
N ILE A 208 0.96 0.51 23.83
CA ILE A 208 1.66 0.03 25.03
C ILE A 208 2.44 1.18 25.71
N ILE A 209 3.10 2.06 24.96
CA ILE A 209 3.86 3.18 25.56
C ILE A 209 2.92 4.27 26.09
N ARG A 210 1.75 4.50 25.46
CA ARG A 210 0.65 5.33 26.03
C ARG A 210 0.20 4.86 27.42
N LEU A 211 0.47 3.61 27.80
CA LEU A 211 0.15 3.05 29.12
C LEU A 211 1.35 3.01 30.09
N PHE A 212 2.43 3.76 29.82
CA PHE A 212 3.59 3.91 30.71
C PHE A 212 3.55 5.32 31.35
N GLN A 213 3.47 5.38 32.68
CA GLN A 213 3.49 6.65 33.40
C GLN A 213 4.82 7.36 33.16
N SER A 214 4.76 8.61 32.68
CA SER A 214 5.95 9.40 32.37
C SER A 214 5.73 10.90 32.57
N ARG A 215 6.71 11.58 33.18
CA ARG A 215 6.67 13.04 33.38
C ARG A 215 6.80 13.77 32.05
N ASN A 216 7.86 13.48 31.30
CA ASN A 216 8.10 14.07 29.98
C ASN A 216 8.46 13.01 28.92
N ARG A 217 8.31 13.41 27.66
CA ARG A 217 8.50 12.55 26.48
C ARG A 217 9.32 13.28 25.41
N LEU A 218 10.17 12.52 24.71
CA LEU A 218 11.02 13.04 23.64
C LEU A 218 10.97 12.11 22.41
N LEU A 219 10.56 12.67 21.27
CA LEU A 219 10.58 11.97 19.99
C LEU A 219 11.78 12.40 19.15
N ILE A 220 12.53 11.44 18.63
CA ILE A 220 13.70 11.67 17.78
C ILE A 220 13.41 11.08 16.40
N THR A 221 13.59 11.86 15.33
CA THR A 221 13.31 11.40 13.95
C THR A 221 14.33 11.95 12.96
N GLY A 222 14.70 11.14 11.96
CA GLY A 222 15.40 11.61 10.76
C GLY A 222 14.46 12.01 9.61
N THR A 223 13.21 11.54 9.62
CA THR A 223 12.24 11.76 8.54
C THR A 223 11.36 12.98 8.79
N PRO A 224 10.97 13.74 7.74
CA PRO A 224 9.98 14.81 7.88
C PRO A 224 8.64 14.28 8.42
N LEU A 225 7.95 15.12 9.22
CA LEU A 225 6.54 14.90 9.51
C LEU A 225 5.73 14.99 8.21
N GLN A 226 4.74 14.12 8.08
CA GLN A 226 3.90 14.05 6.88
C GLN A 226 2.57 14.77 7.12
N ASN A 227 1.94 15.26 6.06
CA ASN A 227 0.63 15.92 6.13
C ASN A 227 -0.52 14.89 6.22
N ASN A 228 -0.41 13.94 7.15
CA ASN A 228 -1.48 13.03 7.52
C ASN A 228 -1.99 13.44 8.90
N LEU A 229 -3.29 13.74 9.01
CA LEU A 229 -3.91 14.25 10.23
C LEU A 229 -3.72 13.28 11.42
N HIS A 230 -3.94 11.98 11.20
CA HIS A 230 -3.75 10.95 12.23
C HIS A 230 -2.28 10.70 12.57
N GLU A 231 -1.33 10.97 11.66
CA GLU A 231 0.10 10.94 12.01
C GLU A 231 0.44 12.09 12.96
N LEU A 232 -0.03 13.30 12.66
CA LEU A 232 0.17 14.48 13.51
C LEU A 232 -0.56 14.31 14.86
N TRP A 233 -1.77 13.72 14.87
CA TRP A 233 -2.46 13.36 16.11
C TRP A 233 -1.69 12.32 16.92
N ALA A 234 -1.27 11.21 16.33
CA ALA A 234 -0.56 10.15 17.04
C ALA A 234 0.71 10.66 17.72
N LEU A 235 1.38 11.65 17.11
CA LEU A 235 2.53 12.36 17.68
C LEU A 235 2.11 13.38 18.76
N LEU A 236 1.07 14.19 18.54
CA LEU A 236 0.55 15.15 19.53
C LEU A 236 0.03 14.47 20.80
N ASN A 237 -0.77 13.42 20.64
CA ASN A 237 -1.22 12.53 21.72
C ASN A 237 -0.03 11.88 22.44
N PHE A 238 1.02 11.47 21.72
CA PHE A 238 2.21 10.93 22.38
C PHE A 238 2.91 11.97 23.26
N LEU A 239 3.02 13.22 22.81
CA LEU A 239 3.65 14.28 23.61
C LEU A 239 2.76 14.72 24.78
N LEU A 240 1.48 14.99 24.50
CA LEU A 240 0.50 15.59 25.41
C LEU A 240 -0.80 14.73 25.45
N PRO A 241 -0.76 13.53 26.06
CA PRO A 241 -1.90 12.61 26.08
C PRO A 241 -3.08 13.16 26.86
N ASP A 242 -2.85 14.03 27.85
CA ASP A 242 -3.90 14.66 28.65
C ASP A 242 -4.69 15.74 27.89
N VAL A 243 -4.11 16.27 26.80
CA VAL A 243 -4.71 17.29 25.93
C VAL A 243 -5.34 16.68 24.68
N PHE A 244 -4.68 15.67 24.10
CA PHE A 244 -5.08 15.02 22.84
C PHE A 244 -5.45 13.55 23.03
N GLY A 245 -6.03 13.19 24.18
CA GLY A 245 -6.25 11.80 24.60
C GLY A 245 -7.11 10.94 23.67
N ASP A 246 -8.07 11.57 22.99
CA ASP A 246 -9.04 10.95 22.08
C ASP A 246 -8.85 11.46 20.63
N SER A 247 -9.02 10.56 19.65
CA SER A 247 -9.02 10.92 18.23
C SER A 247 -10.40 11.38 17.80
N GLU A 248 -11.50 10.89 18.36
CA GLU A 248 -12.83 11.32 17.94
C GLU A 248 -13.05 12.79 18.31
N ALA A 249 -12.70 13.20 19.54
CA ALA A 249 -12.68 14.62 19.93
C ALA A 249 -11.74 15.48 19.06
N PHE A 250 -10.64 14.92 18.55
CA PHE A 250 -9.75 15.61 17.61
C PHE A 250 -10.44 15.77 16.25
N ASP A 251 -10.91 14.69 15.63
CA ASP A 251 -11.57 14.69 14.33
C ASP A 251 -12.87 15.52 14.32
N GLN A 252 -13.60 15.60 15.45
CA GLN A 252 -14.72 16.53 15.66
C GLN A 252 -14.25 18.00 15.67
N TRP A 253 -13.07 18.31 16.22
CA TRP A 253 -12.49 19.67 16.18
C TRP A 253 -12.03 20.11 14.77
N PHE A 254 -11.69 19.17 13.87
CA PHE A 254 -11.45 19.46 12.45
C PHE A 254 -12.74 19.56 11.65
N SER A 255 -13.66 18.59 11.80
CA SER A 255 -14.91 18.56 11.04
C SER A 255 -15.92 19.64 11.45
N GLY A 256 -15.82 20.18 12.67
CA GLY A 256 -16.56 21.36 13.11
C GLY A 256 -16.04 22.71 12.58
N GLN A 257 -15.03 22.72 11.70
CA GLN A 257 -14.52 23.92 11.04
C GLN A 257 -14.73 23.83 9.53
N ASP A 258 -15.54 24.73 8.95
CA ASP A 258 -15.74 24.92 7.50
C ASP A 258 -14.49 25.49 6.79
N ARG A 259 -13.33 24.86 6.97
CA ARG A 259 -12.04 25.32 6.46
C ARG A 259 -11.34 24.20 5.70
N ASP A 260 -10.72 24.55 4.57
CA ASP A 260 -9.86 23.64 3.82
C ASP A 260 -8.84 22.95 4.75
N GLN A 261 -8.80 21.61 4.67
CA GLN A 261 -7.98 20.74 5.52
C GLN A 261 -6.52 21.22 5.62
N ASP A 262 -5.96 21.71 4.52
CA ASP A 262 -4.60 22.25 4.41
C ASP A 262 -4.37 23.50 5.25
N THR A 263 -5.38 24.36 5.41
CA THR A 263 -5.28 25.55 6.26
C THR A 263 -5.24 25.16 7.74
N VAL A 264 -5.95 24.09 8.13
CA VAL A 264 -5.90 23.56 9.49
C VAL A 264 -4.62 22.76 9.73
N VAL A 265 -4.08 22.07 8.71
CA VAL A 265 -2.72 21.48 8.75
C VAL A 265 -1.64 22.55 8.89
N GLN A 266 -1.76 23.71 8.23
CA GLN A 266 -0.86 24.85 8.44
C GLN A 266 -0.99 25.45 9.85
N GLN A 267 -2.20 25.48 10.43
CA GLN A 267 -2.39 25.85 11.83
C GLN A 267 -1.76 24.83 12.78
N LEU A 268 -1.91 23.52 12.53
CA LEU A 268 -1.22 22.47 13.29
C LEU A 268 0.30 22.61 13.21
N HIS A 269 0.89 22.82 12.03
CA HIS A 269 2.33 23.09 11.91
C HIS A 269 2.76 24.34 12.68
N ARG A 270 1.92 25.37 12.76
CA ARG A 270 2.18 26.58 13.56
C ARG A 270 2.08 26.33 15.08
N VAL A 271 1.18 25.45 15.52
CA VAL A 271 1.04 24.99 16.92
C VAL A 271 2.14 24.01 17.31
N LEU A 272 2.60 23.16 16.38
CA LEU A 272 3.70 22.22 16.58
C LEU A 272 5.09 22.87 16.59
N ARG A 273 5.25 24.04 15.94
CA ARG A 273 6.56 24.71 15.77
C ARG A 273 7.36 24.96 17.06
N PRO A 274 6.76 25.30 18.23
CA PRO A 274 7.52 25.40 19.49
C PRO A 274 8.05 24.04 19.98
N PHE A 275 7.27 22.98 19.76
CA PHE A 275 7.57 21.60 20.18
C PHE A 275 8.47 20.84 19.19
N LEU A 276 8.82 21.42 18.03
CA LEU A 276 9.61 20.76 16.99
C LEU A 276 10.84 21.57 16.58
N LEU A 277 12.03 21.01 16.80
CA LEU A 277 13.29 21.51 16.27
C LEU A 277 13.71 20.70 15.05
N ARG A 278 13.90 21.37 13.91
CA ARG A 278 14.36 20.76 12.67
C ARG A 278 15.30 21.69 11.91
N ARG A 279 16.52 21.23 11.69
CA ARG A 279 17.56 21.87 10.87
C ARG A 279 18.10 20.88 9.83
N VAL A 280 18.63 21.40 8.72
CA VAL A 280 19.31 20.61 7.67
C VAL A 280 20.80 20.94 7.62
N LYS A 281 21.61 20.03 7.07
CA LYS A 281 23.09 20.14 7.05
C LYS A 281 23.59 21.44 6.41
N SER A 282 22.93 21.90 5.34
CA SER A 282 23.25 23.15 4.61
C SER A 282 23.25 24.39 5.49
N ASP A 283 22.35 24.44 6.46
CA ASP A 283 22.09 25.62 7.29
C ASP A 283 23.07 25.67 8.49
N VAL A 284 23.75 24.54 8.74
CA VAL A 284 24.39 24.21 10.02
C VAL A 284 25.90 23.96 9.88
N GLU A 285 26.34 23.20 8.89
CA GLU A 285 27.73 22.74 8.79
C GLU A 285 28.34 22.98 7.41
N LYS A 286 28.85 24.21 7.21
CA LYS A 286 29.57 24.62 5.98
C LYS A 286 30.89 23.87 5.75
N SER A 287 31.39 23.12 6.73
CA SER A 287 32.60 22.29 6.65
C SER A 287 32.36 20.89 6.07
N LEU A 288 31.11 20.41 6.00
CA LEU A 288 30.79 19.13 5.37
C LEU A 288 30.57 19.33 3.87
N LEU A 289 31.41 18.73 3.03
CA LEU A 289 31.29 18.86 1.58
C LEU A 289 29.94 18.31 1.08
N PRO A 290 29.25 18.98 0.13
CA PRO A 290 27.96 18.52 -0.39
C PRO A 290 28.16 17.24 -1.21
N LYS A 291 27.38 16.18 -0.92
CA LYS A 291 27.47 14.92 -1.68
C LYS A 291 27.16 15.14 -3.17
N LYS A 292 27.92 14.50 -4.05
CA LYS A 292 27.65 14.45 -5.50
C LYS A 292 26.89 13.17 -5.81
N GLU A 293 25.70 13.27 -6.40
CA GLU A 293 24.95 12.12 -6.93
C GLU A 293 25.03 12.10 -8.46
N ILE A 294 25.38 10.94 -9.02
CA ILE A 294 25.60 10.73 -10.46
C ILE A 294 24.84 9.47 -10.87
N ASN A 295 23.84 9.61 -11.76
CA ASN A 295 23.17 8.47 -12.37
C ASN A 295 24.05 7.90 -13.51
N VAL A 296 24.46 6.65 -13.36
CA VAL A 296 25.26 5.91 -14.34
C VAL A 296 24.30 5.07 -15.19
N TYR A 297 24.14 5.46 -16.46
CA TYR A 297 23.25 4.80 -17.41
C TYR A 297 23.99 3.64 -18.10
N LEU A 298 23.41 2.44 -18.04
CA LEU A 298 24.09 1.18 -18.32
C LEU A 298 23.34 0.30 -19.32
N GLY A 299 24.09 -0.37 -20.20
CA GLY A 299 23.56 -1.34 -21.15
C GLY A 299 23.23 -2.71 -20.52
N MET A 300 22.56 -3.57 -21.29
CA MET A 300 22.38 -4.99 -20.95
C MET A 300 23.34 -5.87 -21.76
N SER A 301 23.84 -6.94 -21.16
CA SER A 301 24.52 -8.02 -21.90
C SER A 301 23.55 -8.78 -22.81
N GLU A 302 24.07 -9.53 -23.80
CA GLU A 302 23.24 -10.44 -24.62
C GLU A 302 22.43 -11.42 -23.76
N MET A 303 23.05 -11.94 -22.69
CA MET A 303 22.38 -12.84 -21.75
C MET A 303 21.23 -12.16 -21.00
N GLN A 304 21.42 -10.92 -20.54
CA GLN A 304 20.35 -10.12 -19.93
C GLN A 304 19.22 -9.86 -20.91
N VAL A 305 19.52 -9.43 -22.14
CA VAL A 305 18.52 -9.18 -23.20
C VAL A 305 17.68 -10.44 -23.46
N LYS A 306 18.32 -11.59 -23.63
CA LYS A 306 17.67 -12.89 -23.85
C LYS A 306 16.76 -13.32 -22.69
N TRP A 307 17.18 -13.09 -21.45
CA TRP A 307 16.31 -13.34 -20.28
C TRP A 307 15.18 -12.31 -20.15
N TYR A 308 15.42 -11.04 -20.47
CA TYR A 308 14.40 -9.97 -20.42
C TYR A 308 13.29 -10.22 -21.46
N GLN A 309 13.67 -10.55 -22.71
CA GLN A 309 12.74 -10.99 -23.77
C GLN A 309 11.92 -12.20 -23.30
N LYS A 310 12.56 -13.27 -22.83
CA LYS A 310 11.91 -14.50 -22.33
C LYS A 310 10.95 -14.25 -21.15
N ILE A 311 11.19 -13.25 -20.31
CA ILE A 311 10.28 -12.86 -19.22
C ILE A 311 9.04 -12.15 -19.78
N LEU A 312 9.21 -11.24 -20.75
CA LEU A 312 8.10 -10.53 -21.39
C LEU A 312 7.25 -11.48 -22.25
N GLU A 313 7.88 -12.37 -23.03
CA GLU A 313 7.20 -13.38 -23.86
C GLU A 313 6.32 -14.34 -23.04
N LYS A 314 6.79 -14.75 -21.85
CA LYS A 314 6.07 -15.70 -20.99
C LYS A 314 4.72 -15.15 -20.51
N ASP A 315 4.62 -13.84 -20.32
CA ASP A 315 3.43 -13.15 -19.80
C ASP A 315 2.91 -12.11 -20.81
N ILE A 316 3.09 -12.37 -22.11
CA ILE A 316 2.90 -11.37 -23.19
C ILE A 316 1.48 -10.78 -23.24
N ASP A 317 0.44 -11.55 -22.92
CA ASP A 317 -0.95 -11.06 -22.84
C ASP A 317 -1.13 -9.95 -21.79
N ALA A 318 -0.35 -10.01 -20.70
CA ALA A 318 -0.32 -9.01 -19.65
C ALA A 318 0.58 -7.82 -19.99
N VAL A 319 1.63 -8.01 -20.80
CA VAL A 319 2.49 -6.94 -21.34
C VAL A 319 1.75 -6.11 -22.39
N ASN A 320 1.04 -6.76 -23.30
CA ASN A 320 0.23 -6.12 -24.35
C ASN A 320 -1.10 -5.57 -23.80
N GLY A 321 -1.53 -5.98 -22.60
CA GLY A 321 -2.81 -5.59 -21.99
C GLY A 321 -4.06 -6.21 -22.64
N ALA A 322 -3.87 -7.16 -23.57
CA ALA A 322 -4.91 -7.70 -24.44
C ALA A 322 -5.98 -8.53 -23.70
N GLY A 323 -5.67 -9.13 -22.56
CA GLY A 323 -6.62 -9.89 -21.73
C GLY A 323 -7.71 -9.05 -21.03
N GLY A 324 -7.75 -7.73 -21.29
CA GLY A 324 -8.57 -6.76 -20.57
C GLY A 324 -8.08 -6.54 -19.13
N LYS A 325 -8.69 -5.57 -18.42
CA LYS A 325 -8.21 -5.13 -17.08
C LYS A 325 -8.43 -6.15 -15.93
N ARG A 326 -8.70 -7.42 -16.27
CA ARG A 326 -8.84 -8.56 -15.34
C ARG A 326 -7.50 -9.06 -14.77
N GLU A 327 -6.37 -8.65 -15.35
CA GLU A 327 -5.02 -8.96 -14.82
C GLU A 327 -4.87 -8.62 -13.32
N SER A 328 -4.22 -9.51 -12.57
CA SER A 328 -4.02 -9.30 -11.13
C SER A 328 -2.82 -8.41 -10.86
N LYS A 329 -2.93 -7.51 -9.87
CA LYS A 329 -1.81 -6.64 -9.45
C LYS A 329 -0.58 -7.46 -9.04
N THR A 330 -0.80 -8.64 -8.44
CA THR A 330 0.24 -9.60 -8.07
C THR A 330 1.01 -10.16 -9.27
N ARG A 331 0.35 -10.45 -10.41
CA ARG A 331 1.04 -10.91 -11.63
C ARG A 331 1.94 -9.83 -12.21
N LEU A 332 1.44 -8.60 -12.32
CA LEU A 332 2.25 -7.45 -12.76
C LEU A 332 3.46 -7.22 -11.84
N LEU A 333 3.27 -7.25 -10.51
CA LEU A 333 4.36 -7.13 -9.54
C LEU A 333 5.40 -8.27 -9.65
N ASN A 334 4.98 -9.49 -9.98
CA ASN A 334 5.88 -10.61 -10.23
C ASN A 334 6.73 -10.42 -11.49
N ILE A 335 6.14 -9.92 -12.59
CA ILE A 335 6.87 -9.57 -13.82
C ILE A 335 7.93 -8.51 -13.50
N VAL A 336 7.51 -7.40 -12.87
CA VAL A 336 8.38 -6.30 -12.43
C VAL A 336 9.55 -6.80 -11.56
N MET A 337 9.30 -7.76 -10.66
CA MET A 337 10.34 -8.37 -9.83
C MET A 337 11.34 -9.19 -10.65
N GLN A 338 10.91 -9.97 -11.66
CA GLN A 338 11.84 -10.68 -12.52
C GLN A 338 12.63 -9.72 -13.44
N LEU A 339 11.99 -8.68 -13.99
CA LEU A 339 12.69 -7.68 -14.80
C LEU A 339 13.79 -6.97 -13.99
N ARG A 340 13.52 -6.57 -12.73
CA ARG A 340 14.56 -6.04 -11.82
C ARG A 340 15.70 -7.02 -11.57
N LYS A 341 15.41 -8.31 -11.34
CA LYS A 341 16.46 -9.34 -11.21
C LYS A 341 17.32 -9.42 -12.47
N CYS A 342 16.71 -9.34 -13.65
CA CYS A 342 17.41 -9.37 -14.93
C CYS A 342 18.34 -8.16 -15.12
N CYS A 343 17.89 -6.95 -14.77
CA CYS A 343 18.76 -5.75 -14.77
C CYS A 343 19.95 -5.89 -13.81
N ASN A 344 19.78 -6.63 -12.71
CA ASN A 344 20.82 -6.82 -11.69
C ASN A 344 21.87 -7.85 -12.07
N HIS A 345 21.49 -9.12 -12.26
CA HIS A 345 22.37 -10.20 -12.73
C HIS A 345 21.58 -11.43 -13.22
N PRO A 346 21.92 -12.04 -14.38
CA PRO A 346 21.23 -13.24 -14.86
C PRO A 346 21.27 -14.44 -13.91
N TYR A 347 22.31 -14.63 -13.09
CA TYR A 347 22.43 -15.82 -12.22
C TYR A 347 21.46 -15.77 -11.01
N LEU A 348 20.70 -14.69 -10.87
CA LEU A 348 19.49 -14.65 -10.03
C LEU A 348 18.34 -15.53 -10.58
N PHE A 349 18.49 -16.13 -11.78
CA PHE A 349 17.62 -17.16 -12.33
C PHE A 349 18.28 -18.54 -12.27
N GLU A 350 17.51 -19.54 -11.87
CA GLU A 350 17.93 -20.94 -11.87
C GLU A 350 18.12 -21.45 -13.32
N GLY A 351 19.21 -22.17 -13.58
CA GLY A 351 19.57 -22.61 -14.93
C GLY A 351 20.00 -21.48 -15.88
N ALA A 352 20.39 -20.33 -15.36
CA ALA A 352 21.05 -19.27 -16.13
C ALA A 352 22.57 -19.41 -16.12
N GLU A 353 23.15 -19.72 -14.96
CA GLU A 353 24.59 -19.84 -14.75
C GLU A 353 25.20 -21.01 -15.55
N PRO A 354 26.36 -20.82 -16.21
CA PRO A 354 27.06 -21.91 -16.90
C PRO A 354 27.50 -22.99 -15.92
N GLY A 355 27.10 -24.25 -16.16
CA GLY A 355 27.48 -25.40 -15.33
C GLY A 355 26.42 -26.50 -15.31
N PRO A 356 26.57 -27.52 -14.43
CA PRO A 356 27.70 -27.73 -13.51
C PRO A 356 29.00 -28.17 -14.21
N PRO A 357 30.19 -27.97 -13.60
CA PRO A 357 30.40 -27.22 -12.35
C PRO A 357 30.13 -25.72 -12.55
N TYR A 358 29.78 -25.03 -11.47
CA TYR A 358 29.69 -23.57 -11.44
C TYR A 358 31.06 -23.00 -11.04
N THR A 359 31.57 -22.04 -11.79
CA THR A 359 32.92 -21.46 -11.61
C THR A 359 32.86 -19.94 -11.59
N THR A 360 33.69 -19.33 -10.73
CA THR A 360 33.78 -17.86 -10.61
C THR A 360 34.72 -17.27 -11.66
N ASP A 361 34.42 -17.50 -12.95
CA ASP A 361 35.23 -17.02 -14.08
C ASP A 361 34.81 -15.60 -14.52
N GLU A 362 35.57 -14.96 -15.42
CA GLU A 362 35.26 -13.65 -16.05
C GLU A 362 33.84 -13.56 -16.63
N HIS A 363 33.19 -14.69 -16.94
CA HIS A 363 31.79 -14.72 -17.35
C HIS A 363 30.83 -14.15 -16.29
N LEU A 364 31.21 -14.15 -15.01
CA LEU A 364 30.48 -13.52 -13.91
C LEU A 364 30.36 -12.00 -14.12
N ILE A 365 31.36 -11.40 -14.78
CA ILE A 365 31.48 -9.96 -15.03
C ILE A 365 30.80 -9.60 -16.36
N TYR A 366 31.14 -10.28 -17.46
CA TYR A 366 30.63 -9.91 -18.78
C TYR A 366 29.14 -10.25 -18.99
N ASN A 367 28.56 -11.18 -18.22
CA ASN A 367 27.12 -11.48 -18.31
C ASN A 367 26.21 -10.41 -17.69
N ALA A 368 26.72 -9.35 -17.06
CA ALA A 368 25.89 -8.24 -16.59
C ALA A 368 26.54 -6.87 -16.81
N GLY A 369 25.84 -5.94 -17.48
CA GLY A 369 26.36 -4.59 -17.75
C GLY A 369 26.70 -3.78 -16.50
N LYS A 370 25.99 -4.03 -15.38
CA LYS A 370 26.31 -3.46 -14.07
C LYS A 370 27.63 -4.01 -13.50
N MET A 371 27.93 -5.29 -13.68
CA MET A 371 29.20 -5.89 -13.21
C MET A 371 30.39 -5.40 -14.04
N ALA A 372 30.25 -5.34 -15.37
CA ALA A 372 31.30 -4.85 -16.26
C ALA A 372 31.77 -3.41 -15.93
N VAL A 373 30.83 -2.51 -15.59
CA VAL A 373 31.18 -1.15 -15.15
C VAL A 373 31.60 -1.11 -13.68
N LEU A 374 31.05 -1.95 -12.80
CA LEU A 374 31.50 -2.05 -11.41
C LEU A 374 32.98 -2.45 -11.33
N ASP A 375 33.42 -3.43 -12.13
CA ASP A 375 34.78 -3.97 -12.08
C ASP A 375 35.84 -2.91 -12.37
N LYS A 376 35.64 -2.16 -13.46
CA LYS A 376 36.48 -1.03 -13.84
C LYS A 376 36.40 0.12 -12.84
N LEU A 377 35.21 0.44 -12.33
CA LEU A 377 35.00 1.50 -11.35
C LEU A 377 35.72 1.19 -10.02
N LEU A 378 35.63 -0.05 -9.53
CA LEU A 378 36.32 -0.48 -8.32
C LEU A 378 37.85 -0.43 -8.49
N ALA A 379 38.39 -0.93 -9.60
CA ALA A 379 39.83 -0.86 -9.88
C ALA A 379 40.35 0.60 -9.88
N ARG A 380 39.59 1.52 -10.48
CA ARG A 380 39.89 2.97 -10.48
C ARG A 380 39.85 3.55 -9.06
N LEU A 381 38.85 3.22 -8.26
CA LEU A 381 38.66 3.75 -6.90
C LEU A 381 39.69 3.18 -5.90
N GLN A 382 40.10 1.92 -6.07
CA GLN A 382 41.18 1.31 -5.30
C GLN A 382 42.50 2.04 -5.56
N LYS A 383 42.82 2.31 -6.84
CA LYS A 383 43.99 3.10 -7.27
C LYS A 383 43.98 4.54 -6.75
N GLN A 384 42.80 5.09 -6.42
CA GLN A 384 42.64 6.41 -5.80
C GLN A 384 42.69 6.40 -4.26
N GLY A 385 42.77 5.23 -3.62
CA GLY A 385 42.73 5.12 -2.15
C GLY A 385 41.37 5.52 -1.55
N SER A 386 40.29 5.32 -2.30
CA SER A 386 38.91 5.47 -1.82
C SER A 386 38.37 4.18 -1.20
N ARG A 387 37.35 4.29 -0.36
CA ARG A 387 36.61 3.16 0.22
C ARG A 387 35.14 3.20 -0.19
N VAL A 388 34.57 2.03 -0.49
CA VAL A 388 33.32 1.89 -1.25
C VAL A 388 32.27 1.13 -0.44
N LEU A 389 31.09 1.73 -0.26
CA LEU A 389 29.88 1.04 0.19
C LEU A 389 29.05 0.64 -1.03
N ILE A 390 28.69 -0.64 -1.16
CA ILE A 390 27.81 -1.12 -2.24
C ILE A 390 26.47 -1.54 -1.62
N PHE A 391 25.40 -0.85 -2.01
CA PHE A 391 24.04 -1.15 -1.56
C PHE A 391 23.24 -1.89 -2.63
N SER A 392 22.51 -2.94 -2.22
CA SER A 392 21.49 -3.60 -3.05
C SER A 392 20.25 -3.98 -2.24
N GLN A 393 19.11 -4.09 -2.93
CA GLN A 393 17.86 -4.61 -2.38
C GLN A 393 17.84 -6.14 -2.24
N MET A 394 18.71 -6.87 -2.96
CA MET A 394 18.64 -8.34 -3.07
C MET A 394 19.83 -9.00 -2.36
N SER A 395 19.58 -9.77 -1.28
CA SER A 395 20.64 -10.53 -0.61
C SER A 395 21.35 -11.51 -1.56
N ARG A 396 20.59 -12.17 -2.45
CA ARG A 396 21.14 -13.03 -3.50
C ARG A 396 22.04 -12.35 -4.53
N LEU A 397 22.03 -11.01 -4.59
CA LEU A 397 22.98 -10.24 -5.38
C LEU A 397 24.23 -9.89 -4.56
N LEU A 398 24.12 -9.78 -3.24
CA LEU A 398 25.30 -9.71 -2.37
C LEU A 398 26.07 -11.04 -2.39
N ASP A 399 25.39 -12.19 -2.45
CA ASP A 399 26.03 -13.50 -2.62
C ASP A 399 26.95 -13.48 -3.88
N ILE A 400 26.40 -13.08 -5.03
CA ILE A 400 27.13 -12.91 -6.31
C ILE A 400 28.27 -11.88 -6.21
N LEU A 401 28.10 -10.82 -5.41
CA LEU A 401 29.13 -9.80 -5.19
C LEU A 401 30.23 -10.26 -4.23
N GLU A 402 29.97 -11.20 -3.31
CA GLU A 402 31.00 -11.84 -2.49
C GLU A 402 31.89 -12.73 -3.36
N ASP A 403 31.29 -13.60 -4.19
CA ASP A 403 32.02 -14.46 -5.14
C ASP A 403 32.91 -13.63 -6.08
N TYR A 404 32.38 -12.53 -6.59
CA TYR A 404 33.15 -11.56 -7.39
C TYR A 404 34.27 -10.86 -6.58
N CYS A 405 34.02 -10.45 -5.33
CA CYS A 405 35.07 -9.84 -4.51
C CYS A 405 36.19 -10.83 -4.18
N VAL A 406 35.87 -12.12 -3.99
CA VAL A 406 36.86 -13.19 -3.84
C VAL A 406 37.66 -13.37 -5.14
N PHE A 407 36.99 -13.42 -6.30
CA PHE A 407 37.63 -13.55 -7.62
C PHE A 407 38.60 -12.39 -7.97
N ARG A 408 38.29 -11.16 -7.53
CA ARG A 408 39.16 -9.97 -7.71
C ARG A 408 40.06 -9.66 -6.49
N GLU A 409 40.16 -10.58 -5.52
CA GLU A 409 40.94 -10.43 -4.28
C GLU A 409 40.61 -9.17 -3.45
N TYR A 410 39.40 -8.61 -3.59
CA TYR A 410 38.96 -7.43 -2.86
C TYR A 410 38.55 -7.78 -1.42
N ASN A 411 39.39 -7.35 -0.48
CA ASN A 411 39.12 -7.38 0.96
C ASN A 411 37.80 -6.64 1.30
N TYR A 412 36.76 -7.38 1.73
CA TYR A 412 35.41 -6.84 1.94
C TYR A 412 34.81 -7.17 3.33
N CYS A 413 33.67 -6.51 3.65
CA CYS A 413 32.75 -6.84 4.75
C CYS A 413 31.30 -6.95 4.24
N ARG A 414 30.44 -7.77 4.86
CA ARG A 414 29.01 -7.94 4.48
C ARG A 414 28.05 -7.72 5.66
N ILE A 415 26.98 -6.96 5.45
CA ILE A 415 25.83 -6.86 6.38
C ILE A 415 24.49 -6.96 5.62
N ASP A 416 23.72 -7.98 5.97
CA ASP A 416 22.35 -8.21 5.48
C ASP A 416 21.32 -8.35 6.61
N GLY A 417 20.09 -8.72 6.25
CA GLY A 417 18.99 -8.95 7.21
C GLY A 417 19.12 -10.22 8.05
N GLY A 418 20.01 -11.15 7.70
CA GLY A 418 20.27 -12.40 8.42
C GLY A 418 21.44 -12.32 9.42
N THR A 419 22.44 -11.46 9.15
CA THR A 419 23.61 -11.28 10.04
C THR A 419 23.24 -11.06 11.51
N ALA A 420 23.90 -11.80 12.41
CA ALA A 420 23.71 -11.66 13.85
C ALA A 420 24.17 -10.29 14.35
N HIS A 421 23.79 -9.93 15.58
CA HIS A 421 24.06 -8.60 16.11
C HIS A 421 25.56 -8.36 16.38
N GLU A 422 26.25 -9.40 16.84
CA GLU A 422 27.67 -9.40 17.21
C GLU A 422 28.57 -9.35 15.97
N ASP A 423 28.34 -10.23 14.98
CA ASP A 423 29.06 -10.23 13.70
C ASP A 423 28.95 -8.88 12.97
N ARG A 424 27.75 -8.30 12.98
CA ARG A 424 27.46 -6.97 12.40
C ARG A 424 28.27 -5.87 13.08
N ILE A 425 28.44 -5.96 14.40
CA ILE A 425 29.24 -5.04 15.19
C ILE A 425 30.73 -5.18 14.82
N ALA A 426 31.24 -6.41 14.79
CA ALA A 426 32.63 -6.69 14.41
C ALA A 426 32.95 -6.18 12.98
N ALA A 427 32.04 -6.39 12.03
CA ALA A 427 32.20 -5.92 10.65
C ALA A 427 32.19 -4.38 10.53
N ILE A 428 31.37 -3.67 11.32
CA ILE A 428 31.37 -2.19 11.35
C ILE A 428 32.67 -1.66 11.95
N ASP A 429 33.11 -2.25 13.06
CA ASP A 429 34.28 -1.75 13.80
C ASP A 429 35.59 -2.05 13.05
N GLU A 430 35.73 -3.23 12.44
CA GLU A 430 36.90 -3.58 11.63
C GLU A 430 36.98 -2.74 10.34
N TYR A 431 35.86 -2.34 9.74
CA TYR A 431 35.85 -1.44 8.57
C TYR A 431 36.18 0.02 8.95
N ASN A 432 35.64 0.50 10.08
CA ASN A 432 35.89 1.87 10.57
C ASN A 432 37.29 2.07 11.17
N LYS A 433 37.99 0.99 11.52
CA LYS A 433 39.36 0.97 12.05
C LYS A 433 40.35 1.80 11.21
N PRO A 434 41.22 2.61 11.83
CA PRO A 434 42.24 3.35 11.10
C PRO A 434 43.24 2.36 10.49
N GLY A 435 43.53 2.51 9.20
CA GLY A 435 44.39 1.57 8.46
C GLY A 435 43.73 0.22 8.16
N SER A 436 42.39 0.10 8.23
CA SER A 436 41.69 -1.12 7.82
C SER A 436 41.98 -1.47 6.35
N GLU A 437 42.31 -2.74 6.10
CA GLU A 437 42.52 -3.30 4.76
C GLU A 437 41.20 -3.44 3.96
N LYS A 438 40.04 -3.24 4.61
CA LYS A 438 38.72 -3.47 4.00
C LYS A 438 38.35 -2.32 3.06
N PHE A 439 38.30 -2.63 1.77
CA PHE A 439 38.01 -1.72 0.67
C PHE A 439 36.50 -1.60 0.41
N VAL A 440 35.80 -2.74 0.33
CA VAL A 440 34.38 -2.83 -0.01
C VAL A 440 33.52 -3.16 1.22
N PHE A 441 32.36 -2.52 1.35
CA PHE A 441 31.30 -2.95 2.27
C PHE A 441 30.03 -3.30 1.48
N LEU A 442 29.65 -4.58 1.46
CA LEU A 442 28.42 -5.09 0.89
C LEU A 442 27.27 -4.94 1.89
N LEU A 443 26.24 -4.17 1.54
CA LEU A 443 25.14 -3.80 2.43
C LEU A 443 23.80 -4.03 1.74
N THR A 444 22.85 -4.70 2.40
CA THR A 444 21.45 -4.60 1.92
C THR A 444 20.91 -3.21 2.27
N THR A 445 20.23 -2.52 1.35
CA THR A 445 19.71 -1.15 1.58
C THR A 445 18.87 -1.06 2.85
N ARG A 446 18.06 -2.11 3.12
CA ARG A 446 17.28 -2.22 4.35
C ARG A 446 18.12 -2.43 5.61
N ALA A 447 19.15 -3.28 5.62
CA ALA A 447 19.97 -3.48 6.82
C ALA A 447 20.94 -2.32 7.06
N GLY A 448 21.51 -1.75 6.00
CA GLY A 448 22.39 -0.59 6.06
C GLY A 448 21.66 0.71 6.45
N GLY A 449 20.38 0.85 6.10
CA GLY A 449 19.56 1.98 6.55
C GLY A 449 19.33 2.03 8.07
N LEU A 450 19.55 0.94 8.81
CA LEU A 450 19.20 0.78 10.24
C LEU A 450 20.12 1.54 11.23
N GLY A 451 20.56 2.75 10.90
CA GLY A 451 21.15 3.69 11.87
C GLY A 451 22.65 3.60 12.10
N ILE A 452 23.35 2.68 11.43
CA ILE A 452 24.82 2.50 11.51
C ILE A 452 25.61 3.75 11.08
N ASN A 453 26.92 3.76 11.33
CA ASN A 453 27.84 4.85 10.98
C ASN A 453 29.05 4.33 10.18
N LEU A 454 29.32 4.90 9.00
CA LEU A 454 30.36 4.46 8.06
C LEU A 454 31.05 5.66 7.37
N THR A 455 31.37 6.72 8.13
CA THR A 455 32.14 7.90 7.67
C THR A 455 33.57 7.59 7.19
N SER A 456 34.00 6.34 7.35
CA SER A 456 35.26 5.77 6.86
C SER A 456 35.30 5.57 5.34
N ALA A 457 34.14 5.45 4.69
CA ALA A 457 33.99 5.32 3.24
C ALA A 457 33.58 6.65 2.60
N ASP A 458 34.15 6.94 1.42
CA ASP A 458 33.89 8.15 0.64
C ASP A 458 33.06 7.91 -0.63
N ILE A 459 32.93 6.66 -1.07
CA ILE A 459 32.11 6.30 -2.25
C ILE A 459 30.92 5.45 -1.84
N VAL A 460 29.76 5.75 -2.42
CA VAL A 460 28.54 4.95 -2.31
C VAL A 460 28.10 4.50 -3.70
N VAL A 461 27.97 3.20 -3.92
CA VAL A 461 27.37 2.62 -5.13
C VAL A 461 25.99 2.09 -4.77
N LEU A 462 24.94 2.64 -5.38
CA LEU A 462 23.59 2.08 -5.33
C LEU A 462 23.42 1.17 -6.56
N TYR A 463 23.62 -0.14 -6.37
CA TYR A 463 23.58 -1.11 -7.47
C TYR A 463 22.15 -1.26 -8.01
N ASP A 464 21.14 -1.20 -7.12
CA ASP A 464 19.73 -1.05 -7.50
C ASP A 464 18.92 -0.19 -6.50
N SER A 465 18.04 0.65 -7.03
CA SER A 465 17.32 1.68 -6.25
C SER A 465 16.08 1.11 -5.52
N ASP A 466 15.72 1.66 -4.35
CA ASP A 466 14.42 1.35 -3.72
C ASP A 466 13.24 1.97 -4.52
N TRP A 467 12.02 1.51 -4.24
CA TRP A 467 10.79 2.20 -4.63
C TRP A 467 10.50 3.43 -3.75
N ASN A 468 11.12 3.51 -2.56
CA ASN A 468 11.08 4.64 -1.66
C ASN A 468 12.40 5.44 -1.70
N PRO A 469 12.44 6.65 -2.28
CA PRO A 469 13.65 7.48 -2.35
C PRO A 469 14.30 7.75 -0.99
N GLN A 470 13.50 7.78 0.08
CA GLN A 470 13.96 8.05 1.44
C GLN A 470 14.88 6.93 1.96
N ALA A 471 14.70 5.68 1.51
CA ALA A 471 15.56 4.56 1.90
C ALA A 471 16.97 4.67 1.30
N ASP A 472 17.06 5.06 0.02
CA ASP A 472 18.34 5.29 -0.65
C ASP A 472 19.07 6.51 -0.05
N LEU A 473 18.35 7.60 0.24
CA LEU A 473 18.91 8.77 0.92
C LEU A 473 19.44 8.42 2.32
N GLN A 474 18.69 7.61 3.08
CA GLN A 474 19.08 7.10 4.40
C GLN A 474 20.33 6.19 4.33
N ALA A 475 20.55 5.50 3.21
CA ALA A 475 21.75 4.71 2.92
C ALA A 475 22.96 5.62 2.56
N MET A 476 22.79 6.64 1.72
CA MET A 476 23.85 7.63 1.44
C MET A 476 24.34 8.31 2.72
N ASP A 477 23.42 8.67 3.62
CA ASP A 477 23.68 9.31 4.92
C ASP A 477 24.31 8.36 5.98
N ARG A 478 24.76 7.17 5.58
CA ARG A 478 25.73 6.34 6.33
C ARG A 478 27.16 6.86 6.17
N ALA A 479 27.51 7.34 4.97
CA ALA A 479 28.81 7.90 4.61
C ALA A 479 28.79 9.44 4.57
N HIS A 480 27.69 10.04 4.09
CA HIS A 480 27.49 11.51 4.10
C HIS A 480 27.01 12.00 5.47
N ARG A 481 27.94 12.02 6.42
CA ARG A 481 27.69 12.27 7.84
C ARG A 481 28.88 12.99 8.49
N ILE A 482 28.60 13.72 9.57
CA ILE A 482 29.61 14.42 10.38
C ILE A 482 30.70 13.44 10.84
N GLY A 483 31.96 13.77 10.61
CA GLY A 483 33.12 12.88 10.79
C GLY A 483 33.70 12.37 9.46
N GLN A 484 32.99 12.54 8.34
CA GLN A 484 33.56 12.43 7.00
C GLN A 484 34.52 13.61 6.73
N THR A 485 35.63 13.33 6.05
CA THR A 485 36.65 14.34 5.66
C THR A 485 36.86 14.45 4.15
N LYS A 486 36.48 13.42 3.37
CA LYS A 486 36.54 13.41 1.91
C LYS A 486 35.21 13.85 1.28
N GLN A 487 35.27 14.25 0.01
CA GLN A 487 34.09 14.48 -0.82
C GLN A 487 33.32 13.16 -1.04
N VAL A 488 32.08 13.06 -0.55
CA VAL A 488 31.25 11.88 -0.83
C VAL A 488 30.72 11.90 -2.26
N VAL A 489 30.89 10.79 -2.98
CA VAL A 489 30.34 10.58 -4.33
C VAL A 489 29.41 9.37 -4.30
N VAL A 490 28.21 9.54 -4.88
CA VAL A 490 27.17 8.53 -4.97
C VAL A 490 26.94 8.17 -6.44
N TYR A 491 27.31 6.95 -6.82
CA TYR A 491 27.02 6.39 -8.14
C TYR A 491 25.74 5.58 -8.06
N ARG A 492 24.69 5.98 -8.78
CA ARG A 492 23.44 5.23 -8.90
C ARG A 492 23.43 4.47 -10.22
N PHE A 493 23.41 3.15 -10.18
CA PHE A 493 23.36 2.33 -11.40
C PHE A 493 21.92 2.23 -11.91
N VAL A 494 21.74 2.50 -13.21
CA VAL A 494 20.44 2.55 -13.88
C VAL A 494 20.57 1.84 -15.24
N THR A 495 19.86 0.74 -15.45
CA THR A 495 19.82 0.14 -16.80
C THR A 495 18.97 1.00 -17.75
N ASP A 496 19.59 1.50 -18.83
CA ASP A 496 19.03 2.43 -19.81
C ASP A 496 18.02 1.73 -20.73
N ASN A 497 16.88 2.35 -21.03
CA ASN A 497 15.75 1.74 -21.75
C ASN A 497 15.20 0.47 -21.07
N ALA A 498 15.19 0.44 -19.74
CA ALA A 498 14.63 -0.66 -18.96
C ALA A 498 13.60 -0.15 -17.94
N ILE A 499 13.06 -1.08 -17.15
CA ILE A 499 12.14 -0.76 -16.05
C ILE A 499 12.77 0.13 -14.97
N GLU A 500 14.08 0.04 -14.74
CA GLU A 500 14.78 0.80 -13.70
C GLU A 500 14.75 2.32 -13.95
N GLU A 501 14.87 2.73 -15.20
CA GLU A 501 14.76 4.14 -15.61
C GLU A 501 13.39 4.72 -15.22
N LYS A 502 12.31 3.94 -15.39
CA LYS A 502 10.96 4.37 -15.00
C LYS A 502 10.74 4.35 -13.48
N VAL A 503 11.40 3.45 -12.76
CA VAL A 503 11.44 3.47 -11.29
C VAL A 503 12.17 4.73 -10.80
N LEU A 504 13.28 5.13 -11.45
CA LEU A 504 14.02 6.34 -11.12
C LEU A 504 13.21 7.62 -11.39
N GLU A 505 12.52 7.74 -12.52
CA GLU A 505 11.62 8.88 -12.77
C GLU A 505 10.55 9.00 -11.67
N ARG A 506 9.92 7.88 -11.27
CA ARG A 506 8.94 7.90 -10.18
C ARG A 506 9.58 8.20 -8.82
N ALA A 507 10.81 7.75 -8.57
CA ALA A 507 11.56 8.09 -7.36
C ALA A 507 11.82 9.60 -7.28
N ALA A 508 12.31 10.22 -8.37
CA ALA A 508 12.52 11.66 -8.47
C ALA A 508 11.21 12.45 -8.32
N GLN A 509 10.13 12.03 -8.97
CA GLN A 509 8.80 12.63 -8.83
C GLN A 509 8.29 12.56 -7.38
N LYS A 510 8.43 11.42 -6.70
CA LYS A 510 8.02 11.27 -5.29
C LYS A 510 8.87 12.12 -4.34
N LEU A 511 10.19 12.21 -4.57
CA LEU A 511 11.08 13.07 -3.78
C LEU A 511 10.74 14.54 -3.96
N ARG A 512 10.51 14.99 -5.20
CA ARG A 512 10.09 16.37 -5.50
C ARG A 512 8.70 16.68 -4.93
N LEU A 513 7.78 15.71 -4.97
CA LEU A 513 6.47 15.87 -4.37
C LEU A 513 6.54 15.95 -2.85
N ASP A 514 7.39 15.15 -2.17
CA ASP A 514 7.60 15.27 -0.72
C ASP A 514 8.20 16.65 -0.36
N GLN A 515 9.15 17.18 -1.14
CA GLN A 515 9.67 18.55 -0.97
C GLN A 515 8.55 19.60 -1.09
N LEU A 516 7.72 19.50 -2.14
CA LEU A 516 6.64 20.47 -2.40
C LEU A 516 5.48 20.34 -1.39
N VAL A 517 5.14 19.13 -0.96
CA VAL A 517 4.08 18.88 0.05
C VAL A 517 4.50 19.33 1.45
N ILE A 518 5.80 19.35 1.77
CA ILE A 518 6.33 20.02 2.97
C ILE A 518 6.02 21.54 2.97
N GLN A 519 5.75 22.15 1.80
CA GLN A 519 5.19 23.51 1.71
C GLN A 519 3.65 23.53 1.56
N GLN A 520 3.05 22.64 0.75
CA GLN A 520 1.60 22.60 0.51
C GLN A 520 1.03 21.17 0.39
N GLY A 521 0.64 20.59 1.53
CA GLY A 521 -0.67 19.92 1.68
C GLY A 521 -1.02 18.76 0.73
N ARG A 522 -1.81 19.06 -0.31
CA ARG A 522 -2.82 18.16 -0.92
C ARG A 522 -2.34 16.87 -1.58
N ALA A 523 -1.17 16.84 -2.19
CA ALA A 523 -0.87 15.82 -3.21
C ALA A 523 -0.46 14.43 -2.65
N GLN A 524 -0.33 14.25 -1.33
CA GLN A 524 0.43 13.13 -0.77
C GLN A 524 -0.24 11.74 -0.82
N ILE A 525 -1.56 11.65 -0.99
CA ILE A 525 -2.30 10.37 -0.90
C ILE A 525 -1.99 9.46 -2.10
N ALA A 526 -2.08 10.00 -3.33
CA ALA A 526 -1.87 9.21 -4.54
C ALA A 526 -0.40 8.73 -4.69
N ALA A 527 0.57 9.57 -4.33
CA ALA A 527 1.99 9.24 -4.51
C ALA A 527 2.55 8.25 -3.48
N LYS A 528 1.96 8.17 -2.28
CA LYS A 528 2.33 7.14 -1.27
C LYS A 528 1.73 5.77 -1.57
N ALA A 529 0.68 5.68 -2.39
CA ALA A 529 0.11 4.41 -2.79
C ALA A 529 1.15 3.54 -3.53
N ALA A 530 1.07 2.22 -3.33
CA ALA A 530 1.84 1.26 -4.11
C ALA A 530 1.33 1.28 -5.56
N ALA A 531 2.25 1.38 -6.54
CA ALA A 531 2.00 1.72 -7.94
C ALA A 531 0.71 1.12 -8.55
N ASN A 532 -0.03 1.91 -9.32
CA ASN A 532 -1.34 1.50 -9.87
C ASN A 532 -1.21 0.44 -10.97
N LYS A 533 -2.32 -0.25 -11.34
CA LYS A 533 -2.28 -1.30 -12.37
C LYS A 533 -1.75 -0.77 -13.70
N ASP A 534 -2.35 0.31 -14.19
CA ASP A 534 -2.02 0.94 -15.47
C ASP A 534 -0.62 1.58 -15.43
N GLU A 535 -0.19 2.04 -14.24
CA GLU A 535 1.18 2.52 -14.01
C GLU A 535 2.21 1.38 -14.10
N LEU A 536 1.97 0.25 -13.42
CA LEU A 536 2.82 -0.95 -13.51
C LEU A 536 2.91 -1.47 -14.95
N LEU A 537 1.81 -1.41 -15.69
CA LEU A 537 1.80 -1.74 -17.12
C LEU A 537 2.70 -0.80 -17.93
N SER A 538 2.60 0.52 -17.71
CA SER A 538 3.46 1.51 -18.37
C SER A 538 4.96 1.34 -18.04
N MET A 539 5.29 0.85 -16.84
CA MET A 539 6.66 0.53 -16.41
C MET A 539 7.21 -0.74 -17.08
N ILE A 540 6.37 -1.72 -17.37
CA ILE A 540 6.74 -2.96 -18.08
C ILE A 540 6.89 -2.69 -19.58
N GLN A 541 6.02 -1.87 -20.16
CA GLN A 541 6.07 -1.48 -21.58
C GLN A 541 7.24 -0.54 -21.90
N HIS A 542 7.72 0.24 -20.91
CA HIS A 542 8.88 1.12 -21.09
C HIS A 542 10.14 0.34 -21.49
N GLY A 543 10.66 0.62 -22.69
CA GLY A 543 11.86 -0.02 -23.23
C GLY A 543 11.66 -1.42 -23.82
N ALA A 544 10.53 -2.08 -23.56
CA ALA A 544 10.23 -3.43 -24.07
C ALA A 544 10.39 -3.52 -25.60
N GLU A 545 9.87 -2.53 -26.34
CA GLU A 545 10.01 -2.44 -27.80
C GLU A 545 11.47 -2.46 -28.25
N LYS A 546 12.33 -1.63 -27.64
CA LYS A 546 13.76 -1.53 -27.97
C LYS A 546 14.51 -2.83 -27.65
N VAL A 547 14.15 -3.48 -26.54
CA VAL A 547 14.72 -4.79 -26.14
C VAL A 547 14.27 -5.91 -27.10
N PHE A 548 13.04 -5.89 -27.61
CA PHE A 548 12.59 -6.84 -28.65
C PHE A 548 13.20 -6.56 -30.03
N GLN A 549 13.52 -5.30 -30.36
CA GLN A 549 14.22 -4.95 -31.59
C GLN A 549 15.73 -5.30 -31.55
N SER A 550 16.34 -5.37 -30.36
CA SER A 550 17.76 -5.71 -30.20
C SER A 550 18.03 -7.21 -30.35
N LYS A 551 19.05 -7.56 -31.15
CA LYS A 551 19.53 -8.94 -31.38
C LYS A 551 20.90 -9.24 -30.72
N GLY A 552 21.27 -8.49 -29.68
CA GLY A 552 22.56 -8.59 -29.00
C GLY A 552 22.58 -7.68 -27.76
N ALA A 553 23.77 -7.41 -27.20
CA ALA A 553 23.91 -6.46 -26.09
C ALA A 553 23.39 -5.06 -26.46
N THR A 554 22.79 -4.35 -25.49
CA THR A 554 22.20 -3.01 -25.69
C THR A 554 23.07 -1.89 -25.11
N GLY A 555 22.92 -0.69 -25.66
CA GLY A 555 23.67 0.49 -25.22
C GLY A 555 25.19 0.31 -25.41
N ASN A 556 25.96 0.85 -24.47
CA ASN A 556 27.42 0.95 -24.62
C ASN A 556 28.15 -0.42 -24.56
N LEU A 557 27.49 -1.49 -24.07
CA LEU A 557 28.01 -2.86 -24.14
C LEU A 557 27.95 -3.47 -25.56
N GLY A 558 27.40 -2.76 -26.56
CA GLY A 558 27.48 -3.16 -27.97
C GLY A 558 28.89 -3.08 -28.59
N LYS A 559 29.86 -2.49 -27.89
CA LYS A 559 31.29 -2.49 -28.24
C LYS A 559 32.05 -3.45 -27.33
N GLN A 560 33.06 -4.14 -27.86
CA GLN A 560 33.71 -5.26 -27.16
C GLN A 560 34.76 -4.87 -26.09
N ALA A 561 35.00 -3.58 -25.86
CA ALA A 561 35.82 -3.09 -24.75
C ALA A 561 35.26 -1.77 -24.20
N LEU A 562 35.04 -1.71 -22.88
CA LEU A 562 34.84 -0.46 -22.15
C LEU A 562 36.21 0.02 -21.67
N ASP A 563 36.80 0.94 -22.43
CA ASP A 563 38.05 1.62 -22.08
C ASP A 563 37.80 2.72 -21.03
N ASP A 564 38.86 3.12 -20.32
CA ASP A 564 38.75 4.10 -19.23
C ASP A 564 38.18 5.45 -19.71
N ASP A 565 38.48 5.85 -20.96
CA ASP A 565 37.90 7.03 -21.63
C ASP A 565 36.39 6.87 -21.91
N GLU A 566 35.92 5.66 -22.25
CA GLU A 566 34.47 5.41 -22.40
C GLU A 566 33.75 5.45 -21.05
N ILE A 567 34.43 5.09 -19.95
CA ILE A 567 33.88 5.22 -18.60
C ILE A 567 33.77 6.68 -18.19
N ASP A 568 34.78 7.51 -18.47
CA ASP A 568 34.67 8.95 -18.25
C ASP A 568 33.63 9.60 -19.19
N ALA A 569 33.45 9.12 -20.41
CA ALA A 569 32.33 9.54 -21.26
C ALA A 569 30.97 9.17 -20.63
N ILE A 570 30.81 7.95 -20.11
CA ILE A 570 29.59 7.49 -19.41
C ILE A 570 29.31 8.32 -18.16
N LEU A 571 30.33 8.61 -17.35
CA LEU A 571 30.18 9.42 -16.13
C LEU A 571 29.83 10.88 -16.45
N ASN A 572 30.47 11.48 -17.46
CA ASN A 572 30.14 12.84 -17.90
C ASN A 572 28.73 12.93 -18.52
N GLN A 573 28.34 11.95 -19.34
CA GLN A 573 26.98 11.87 -19.90
C GLN A 573 25.94 11.64 -18.79
N GLY A 574 26.26 10.80 -17.81
CA GLY A 574 25.45 10.55 -16.62
C GLY A 574 25.27 11.79 -15.75
N GLU A 575 26.35 12.53 -15.46
CA GLU A 575 26.28 13.79 -14.71
C GLU A 575 25.47 14.86 -15.48
N SER A 576 25.62 14.95 -16.81
CA SER A 576 24.84 15.86 -17.65
C SER A 576 23.34 15.52 -17.63
N ARG A 577 22.98 14.25 -17.87
CA ARG A 577 21.58 13.78 -17.76
C ARG A 577 21.01 13.96 -16.36
N THR A 578 21.81 13.76 -15.31
CA THR A 578 21.40 13.95 -13.92
C THR A 578 21.09 15.42 -13.64
N LYS A 579 21.93 16.35 -14.11
CA LYS A 579 21.69 17.80 -14.00
C LYS A 579 20.44 18.23 -14.78
N GLU A 580 20.25 17.73 -16.00
CA GLU A 580 19.06 18.00 -16.81
C GLU A 580 17.78 17.50 -16.12
N LEU A 581 17.78 16.27 -15.62
CA LEU A 581 16.65 15.63 -14.93
C LEU A 581 16.28 16.38 -13.65
N SER A 582 17.27 16.74 -12.83
CA SER A 582 17.07 17.56 -11.62
C SER A 582 16.53 18.94 -11.96
N ALA A 583 17.14 19.66 -12.92
CA ALA A 583 16.67 20.98 -13.34
C ALA A 583 15.25 20.96 -13.95
N LYS A 584 14.87 19.85 -14.61
CA LYS A 584 13.52 19.61 -15.13
C LYS A 584 12.50 19.46 -14.00
N TYR A 585 12.81 18.70 -12.96
CA TYR A 585 11.90 18.53 -11.80
C TYR A 585 11.92 19.71 -10.81
N GLU A 586 13.02 20.47 -10.71
CA GLU A 586 13.06 21.69 -9.91
C GLU A 586 12.18 22.81 -10.49
N LYS A 587 12.13 22.93 -11.82
CA LYS A 587 11.29 23.93 -12.51
C LYS A 587 9.79 23.63 -12.47
N LEU A 588 9.37 22.41 -12.13
CA LEU A 588 7.96 22.01 -12.12
C LEU A 588 7.29 22.35 -10.79
N GLY A 589 6.15 23.06 -10.85
CA GLY A 589 5.28 23.34 -9.72
C GLY A 589 4.34 22.17 -9.38
N ILE A 590 3.56 22.32 -8.31
CA ILE A 590 2.58 21.30 -7.87
C ILE A 590 1.55 21.01 -8.97
N ASP A 591 0.99 22.05 -9.58
CA ASP A 591 -0.04 21.92 -10.62
C ASP A 591 0.51 21.22 -11.87
N ASP A 592 1.75 21.52 -12.27
CA ASP A 592 2.38 20.86 -13.41
C ASP A 592 2.73 19.40 -13.12
N LEU A 593 3.12 19.10 -11.88
CA LEU A 593 3.38 17.73 -11.45
C LEU A 593 2.07 16.90 -11.34
N GLN A 594 0.93 17.55 -11.04
CA GLN A 594 -0.40 16.93 -11.16
C GLN A 594 -0.84 16.73 -12.61
N LYS A 595 -0.50 17.64 -13.54
CA LYS A 595 -0.74 17.45 -14.99
C LYS A 595 -0.01 16.21 -15.56
N PHE A 596 1.07 15.73 -14.92
CA PHE A 596 1.70 14.44 -15.26
C PHE A 596 0.97 13.19 -14.71
N THR A 597 -0.08 13.35 -13.91
CA THR A 597 -0.94 12.25 -13.43
C THR A 597 -2.30 12.16 -14.15
N SER A 598 -2.63 13.14 -14.98
CA SER A 598 -3.90 13.23 -15.71
C SER A 598 -3.64 13.36 -17.22
N GLU A 599 -4.23 12.50 -18.06
CA GLU A 599 -4.03 12.48 -19.52
C GLU A 599 -4.69 13.67 -20.27
N SER A 600 -4.94 14.78 -19.58
CA SER A 600 -5.72 15.93 -20.03
C SER A 600 -4.84 17.18 -20.24
N ALA A 601 -3.84 17.05 -21.11
CA ALA A 601 -2.98 18.16 -21.52
C ALA A 601 -3.48 18.77 -22.85
N TYR A 602 -4.29 19.83 -22.77
CA TYR A 602 -4.65 20.67 -23.92
C TYR A 602 -4.53 22.15 -23.55
N GLN A 603 -3.85 22.91 -24.43
CA GLN A 603 -3.54 24.34 -24.36
C GLN A 603 -2.51 24.79 -23.31
N TRP A 604 -1.41 25.38 -23.81
CA TRP A 604 -0.53 26.31 -23.11
C TRP A 604 -0.16 27.41 -24.12
N ASN A 605 -0.26 28.69 -23.74
CA ASN A 605 0.13 29.86 -24.55
C ASN A 605 -0.54 30.00 -25.94
N GLY A 606 -1.76 29.50 -26.11
CA GLY A 606 -2.61 29.76 -27.29
C GLY A 606 -2.25 28.97 -28.55
N GLU A 607 -1.07 28.37 -28.63
CA GLU A 607 -0.67 27.49 -29.74
C GLU A 607 -1.05 26.03 -29.44
N ASN A 608 -1.88 25.45 -30.31
CA ASN A 608 -2.19 24.02 -30.24
C ASN A 608 -1.00 23.22 -30.79
N PHE A 609 -0.10 22.78 -29.90
CA PHE A 609 0.90 21.73 -30.19
C PHE A 609 0.26 20.34 -30.34
N ALA A 610 -0.81 20.27 -31.14
CA ALA A 610 -1.29 19.06 -31.76
C ALA A 610 -0.28 18.63 -32.84
N ASN A 611 0.91 18.20 -32.39
CA ASN A 611 1.62 17.16 -33.11
C ASN A 611 0.60 16.06 -33.36
N ILE A 612 0.26 15.87 -34.64
CA ILE A 612 -0.67 14.85 -35.09
C ILE A 612 -0.30 13.56 -34.35
N LYS A 613 -1.29 12.89 -33.76
CA LYS A 613 -1.09 11.51 -33.31
C LYS A 613 -0.64 10.72 -34.54
N LYS A 614 0.67 10.52 -34.68
CA LYS A 614 1.17 9.21 -35.13
C LYS A 614 0.49 8.27 -34.19
N ASP A 615 -0.49 7.55 -34.70
CA ASP A 615 -1.30 6.68 -33.89
C ASP A 615 -0.34 5.69 -33.26
N VAL A 616 -0.17 5.75 -31.94
CA VAL A 616 0.65 4.80 -31.20
C VAL A 616 -0.20 3.56 -31.05
N GLY A 617 -0.47 2.95 -32.21
CA GLY A 617 -1.19 1.70 -32.33
C GLY A 617 -0.49 0.71 -31.41
N ILE A 618 -1.31 -0.06 -30.69
CA ILE A 618 -0.86 -1.10 -29.77
C ILE A 618 0.02 -2.03 -30.60
N SER A 619 1.33 -1.84 -30.48
CA SER A 619 2.31 -2.39 -31.42
C SER A 619 2.55 -3.84 -31.06
N TRP A 620 1.60 -4.65 -31.52
CA TRP A 620 1.37 -6.04 -31.14
C TRP A 620 2.68 -6.82 -31.19
N ILE A 621 3.23 -7.12 -30.01
CA ILE A 621 4.50 -7.81 -29.88
C ILE A 621 4.30 -9.25 -30.36
N ASN A 622 4.66 -9.48 -31.61
CA ASN A 622 4.24 -10.65 -32.35
C ASN A 622 5.12 -11.86 -31.95
N PRO A 623 4.55 -12.97 -31.44
CA PRO A 623 5.35 -14.10 -30.96
C PRO A 623 6.21 -14.71 -32.08
N ALA A 624 7.50 -14.95 -31.80
CA ALA A 624 8.45 -15.49 -32.76
C ALA A 624 8.09 -16.92 -33.21
N LYS A 625 7.33 -17.03 -34.32
CA LYS A 625 6.95 -18.30 -34.95
C LYS A 625 7.81 -18.61 -36.17
N ARG A 626 8.07 -19.91 -36.36
CA ARG A 626 8.82 -20.53 -37.47
C ARG A 626 8.54 -19.88 -38.84
N GLU A 627 9.61 -19.62 -39.58
CA GLU A 627 9.53 -19.25 -40.99
C GLU A 627 8.85 -20.33 -41.84
N ARG A 628 7.99 -19.90 -42.75
CA ARG A 628 7.76 -20.56 -44.04
C ARG A 628 7.66 -19.51 -45.14
N LYS A 629 8.37 -19.82 -46.23
CA LYS A 629 8.24 -19.34 -47.62
C LYS A 629 6.77 -19.01 -48.01
N GLU A 630 6.47 -18.06 -48.91
CA GLU A 630 7.32 -17.37 -49.91
C GLU A 630 6.64 -16.12 -50.54
N GLN A 631 7.44 -15.18 -51.08
CA GLN A 631 7.10 -14.23 -52.17
C GLN A 631 6.00 -13.16 -51.88
N SER A 632 5.90 -12.00 -52.55
CA SER A 632 6.66 -11.40 -53.68
C SER A 632 6.86 -9.88 -53.50
N TYR A 633 7.51 -9.22 -54.48
CA TYR A 633 7.91 -7.80 -54.47
C TYR A 633 6.74 -6.79 -54.40
N SER A 634 6.96 -5.66 -53.70
CA SER A 634 6.15 -4.44 -53.82
C SER A 634 6.99 -3.29 -54.42
N MET A 635 6.91 -3.11 -55.74
CA MET A 635 7.56 -1.98 -56.45
C MET A 635 6.58 -0.89 -56.92
N ASP A 636 5.27 -1.08 -56.73
CA ASP A 636 4.22 -0.25 -57.33
C ASP A 636 3.91 1.05 -56.53
N LYS A 637 4.39 1.14 -55.28
CA LYS A 637 4.02 2.24 -54.36
C LYS A 637 4.75 3.56 -54.61
N TYR A 638 5.97 3.51 -55.16
CA TYR A 638 6.76 4.73 -55.44
C TYR A 638 6.29 5.46 -56.71
N PHE A 639 5.92 4.71 -57.77
CA PHE A 639 5.46 5.28 -59.04
C PHE A 639 4.10 6.00 -58.92
N ARG A 640 3.14 5.46 -58.16
CA ARG A 640 1.83 6.11 -57.98
C ARG A 640 1.91 7.51 -57.37
N GLN A 641 2.87 7.75 -56.46
CA GLN A 641 2.94 9.00 -55.70
C GLN A 641 3.65 10.13 -56.45
N ALA A 642 4.42 9.83 -57.50
CA ALA A 642 5.09 10.83 -58.33
C ALA A 642 4.20 11.42 -59.44
N MET A 643 3.16 10.70 -59.89
CA MET A 643 2.40 11.04 -61.10
C MET A 643 1.09 11.83 -60.84
N PHE A 644 0.68 12.01 -59.58
CA PHE A 644 -0.59 12.67 -59.23
C PHE A 644 -0.44 13.70 -58.10
N PRO A 645 -0.14 14.98 -58.42
CA PRO A 645 -0.22 16.08 -57.46
C PRO A 645 -1.68 16.38 -57.12
N ASN A 646 -2.02 16.43 -55.83
CA ASN A 646 -3.39 16.55 -55.37
C ASN A 646 -3.93 18.00 -55.54
N PRO A 647 -5.00 18.25 -56.32
CA PRO A 647 -5.59 19.59 -56.41
C PRO A 647 -6.30 19.98 -55.10
N LYS A 648 -6.27 21.27 -54.73
CA LYS A 648 -7.15 21.79 -53.68
C LYS A 648 -8.58 21.78 -54.19
N GLY A 649 -9.50 21.08 -53.51
CA GLY A 649 -10.90 21.00 -53.87
C GLY A 649 -11.76 22.01 -53.11
N ASP A 650 -12.56 22.79 -53.85
CA ASP A 650 -13.51 23.75 -53.29
C ASP A 650 -14.69 23.09 -52.54
N ALA A 651 -15.34 23.87 -51.69
CA ALA A 651 -16.42 23.42 -50.82
C ALA A 651 -17.69 23.03 -51.61
N LYS A 652 -18.11 21.77 -51.52
CA LYS A 652 -19.40 21.29 -52.06
C LYS A 652 -20.58 21.80 -51.21
N PRO A 653 -21.74 22.07 -51.82
CA PRO A 653 -22.93 22.55 -51.09
C PRO A 653 -23.47 21.51 -50.10
N LYS A 654 -24.12 21.98 -49.03
CA LYS A 654 -24.72 21.13 -48.00
C LYS A 654 -26.01 20.46 -48.50
N ALA A 655 -26.10 19.14 -48.33
CA ALA A 655 -27.33 18.38 -48.49
C ALA A 655 -28.41 18.82 -47.47
N PRO A 656 -29.71 18.61 -47.76
CA PRO A 656 -30.79 18.85 -46.80
C PRO A 656 -30.64 17.96 -45.55
N ARG A 657 -31.17 18.41 -44.40
CA ARG A 657 -31.09 17.69 -43.13
C ARG A 657 -31.99 16.45 -43.13
N ALA A 658 -31.50 15.37 -42.54
CA ALA A 658 -32.24 14.13 -42.34
C ALA A 658 -33.51 14.33 -41.46
N PRO A 659 -34.56 13.52 -41.66
CA PRO A 659 -35.73 13.53 -40.78
C PRO A 659 -35.32 13.19 -39.33
N LYS A 660 -35.99 13.83 -38.35
CA LYS A 660 -35.73 13.56 -36.93
C LYS A 660 -36.32 12.21 -36.53
N GLN A 661 -35.45 11.26 -36.22
CA GLN A 661 -35.82 9.98 -35.63
C GLN A 661 -36.07 10.10 -34.12
N ILE A 662 -36.94 9.25 -33.59
CA ILE A 662 -37.17 9.12 -32.15
C ILE A 662 -36.21 8.02 -31.65
N PRO A 663 -35.29 8.32 -30.72
CA PRO A 663 -34.30 7.35 -30.26
C PRO A 663 -34.96 6.26 -29.43
N VAL A 664 -35.32 5.15 -30.08
CA VAL A 664 -35.85 3.95 -29.42
C VAL A 664 -34.79 3.38 -28.47
N GLN A 665 -35.13 3.23 -27.20
CA GLN A 665 -34.32 2.54 -26.19
C GLN A 665 -35.04 1.29 -25.72
N ASP A 666 -34.33 0.17 -25.56
CA ASP A 666 -34.90 -1.15 -25.25
C ASP A 666 -35.81 -1.13 -24.01
N TYR A 667 -35.36 -0.44 -22.95
CA TYR A 667 -36.09 -0.32 -21.68
C TYR A 667 -37.39 0.51 -21.76
N GLN A 668 -37.67 1.14 -22.91
CA GLN A 668 -38.92 1.88 -23.16
C GLN A 668 -39.96 1.06 -23.94
N PHE A 669 -39.64 -0.19 -24.33
CA PHE A 669 -40.57 -1.18 -24.92
C PHE A 669 -41.40 -0.69 -26.12
N TYR A 670 -40.84 0.14 -27.00
CA TYR A 670 -41.50 0.48 -28.27
C TYR A 670 -41.81 -0.77 -29.10
N PRO A 671 -42.87 -0.77 -29.94
CA PRO A 671 -43.16 -1.90 -30.84
C PRO A 671 -42.07 -2.04 -31.93
N PRO A 672 -41.59 -3.25 -32.27
CA PRO A 672 -40.56 -3.45 -33.30
C PRO A 672 -40.88 -2.79 -34.65
N ARG A 673 -42.16 -2.83 -35.06
CA ARG A 673 -42.65 -2.19 -36.30
C ARG A 673 -42.39 -0.68 -36.39
N LEU A 674 -42.20 0.02 -35.26
CA LEU A 674 -41.76 1.42 -35.27
C LEU A 674 -40.33 1.58 -35.78
N ARG A 675 -39.46 0.62 -35.44
CA ARG A 675 -38.08 0.57 -35.90
C ARG A 675 -38.02 0.21 -37.38
N ASP A 676 -38.74 -0.82 -37.82
CA ASP A 676 -38.81 -1.22 -39.24
C ASP A 676 -39.23 -0.04 -40.15
N LEU A 677 -40.17 0.80 -39.70
CA LEU A 677 -40.61 2.01 -40.41
C LEU A 677 -39.57 3.14 -40.38
N GLN A 678 -38.80 3.31 -39.29
CA GLN A 678 -37.68 4.25 -39.24
C GLN A 678 -36.50 3.80 -40.09
N ASP A 679 -36.16 2.51 -40.08
CA ASP A 679 -35.05 1.94 -40.83
C ASP A 679 -35.34 1.97 -42.35
N ARG A 680 -36.58 1.67 -42.78
CA ARG A 680 -37.03 1.89 -44.18
C ARG A 680 -36.97 3.35 -44.63
N GLU A 681 -37.42 4.28 -43.79
CA GLU A 681 -37.31 5.72 -44.06
C GLU A 681 -35.85 6.17 -44.18
N THR A 682 -34.97 5.60 -43.34
CA THR A 682 -33.52 5.82 -43.39
C THR A 682 -32.90 5.28 -44.67
N ALA A 683 -33.24 4.06 -45.07
CA ALA A 683 -32.73 3.42 -46.28
C ALA A 683 -33.16 4.19 -47.54
N HIS A 684 -34.42 4.64 -47.62
CA HIS A 684 -34.91 5.47 -48.71
C HIS A 684 -34.17 6.83 -48.77
N TYR A 685 -33.97 7.49 -47.62
CA TYR A 685 -33.23 8.75 -47.57
C TYR A 685 -31.73 8.58 -47.92
N ARG A 686 -31.10 7.45 -47.55
CA ARG A 686 -29.74 7.08 -47.99
C ARG A 686 -29.67 6.87 -49.51
N LYS A 687 -30.71 6.25 -50.10
CA LYS A 687 -30.87 6.03 -51.55
C LYS A 687 -31.01 7.35 -52.31
N GLU A 688 -31.87 8.27 -51.85
CA GLU A 688 -32.03 9.62 -52.43
C GLU A 688 -30.71 10.43 -52.45
N ILE A 689 -29.85 10.23 -51.47
CA ILE A 689 -28.54 10.89 -51.35
C ILE A 689 -27.44 10.17 -52.15
N GLY A 690 -27.70 8.96 -52.66
CA GLY A 690 -26.69 8.13 -53.34
C GLY A 690 -25.59 7.65 -52.40
N TYR A 691 -25.91 7.45 -51.12
CA TYR A 691 -24.96 7.00 -50.11
C TYR A 691 -24.50 5.56 -50.38
N LYS A 692 -23.19 5.34 -50.40
CA LYS A 692 -22.57 4.01 -50.52
C LYS A 692 -21.97 3.57 -49.20
N VAL A 693 -22.17 2.30 -48.85
CA VAL A 693 -21.72 1.72 -47.57
C VAL A 693 -20.19 1.53 -47.57
N PRO A 694 -19.44 2.14 -46.62
CA PRO A 694 -17.99 1.91 -46.48
C PRO A 694 -17.65 0.46 -46.12
N LEU A 695 -16.36 0.11 -46.03
CA LEU A 695 -15.99 -1.05 -45.20
C LEU A 695 -16.00 -0.62 -43.73
N GLN A 696 -16.25 -1.55 -42.81
CA GLN A 696 -15.85 -1.37 -41.41
C GLN A 696 -14.42 -1.89 -41.23
N ASP A 697 -13.57 -1.12 -40.56
CA ASP A 697 -12.18 -1.49 -40.29
C ASP A 697 -12.07 -2.65 -39.27
N GLY A 698 -11.11 -3.55 -39.46
CA GLY A 698 -10.82 -4.66 -38.55
C GLY A 698 -9.96 -5.74 -39.19
N ASP A 699 -9.59 -6.76 -38.42
CA ASP A 699 -8.61 -7.80 -38.81
C ASP A 699 -8.98 -8.59 -40.09
N ASP A 700 -7.98 -9.05 -40.84
CA ASP A 700 -8.16 -9.68 -42.16
C ASP A 700 -8.94 -11.02 -42.14
N GLU A 701 -8.98 -11.74 -41.00
CA GLU A 701 -9.61 -13.08 -40.93
C GLU A 701 -11.13 -13.05 -41.18
N ASN A 702 -11.81 -11.92 -40.95
CA ASN A 702 -13.26 -11.78 -41.18
C ASN A 702 -13.59 -10.97 -42.45
N LEU A 703 -12.63 -10.77 -43.36
CA LEU A 703 -12.81 -9.89 -44.53
C LEU A 703 -14.03 -10.28 -45.40
N SER A 704 -14.22 -11.57 -45.68
CA SER A 704 -15.34 -12.05 -46.51
C SER A 704 -16.71 -11.87 -45.86
N GLU A 705 -16.78 -11.88 -44.53
CA GLU A 705 -18.04 -11.63 -43.81
C GLU A 705 -18.41 -10.14 -43.90
N ARG A 706 -17.44 -9.23 -43.70
CA ARG A 706 -17.67 -7.77 -43.86
C ARG A 706 -18.01 -7.37 -45.30
N GLU A 707 -17.43 -8.04 -46.29
CA GLU A 707 -17.81 -7.81 -47.70
C GLU A 707 -19.22 -8.31 -48.01
N ALA A 708 -19.67 -9.41 -47.40
CA ALA A 708 -21.04 -9.89 -47.50
C ALA A 708 -22.04 -8.97 -46.77
N GLU A 709 -21.72 -8.51 -45.55
CA GLU A 709 -22.54 -7.53 -44.81
C GLU A 709 -22.67 -6.22 -45.60
N ARG A 710 -21.58 -5.64 -46.11
CA ARG A 710 -21.64 -4.46 -46.98
C ARG A 710 -22.53 -4.69 -48.21
N ALA A 711 -22.45 -5.87 -48.83
CA ALA A 711 -23.27 -6.20 -49.99
C ALA A 711 -24.77 -6.31 -49.65
N LEU A 712 -25.12 -6.74 -48.43
CA LEU A 712 -26.50 -6.75 -47.92
C LEU A 712 -26.98 -5.34 -47.58
N ASP A 713 -26.21 -4.56 -46.82
CA ASP A 713 -26.55 -3.16 -46.46
C ASP A 713 -26.77 -2.29 -47.72
N GLN A 714 -25.93 -2.47 -48.75
CA GLN A 714 -26.09 -1.76 -50.01
C GLN A 714 -27.33 -2.23 -50.78
N GLN A 715 -27.65 -3.53 -50.78
CA GLN A 715 -28.88 -4.05 -51.38
C GLN A 715 -30.14 -3.56 -50.65
N GLU A 716 -30.11 -3.38 -49.33
CA GLU A 716 -31.24 -2.81 -48.57
C GLU A 716 -31.49 -1.35 -48.96
N ILE A 717 -30.42 -0.54 -49.04
CA ILE A 717 -30.50 0.85 -49.53
C ILE A 717 -30.99 0.89 -50.98
N ASP A 718 -30.41 0.09 -51.88
CA ASP A 718 -30.75 0.11 -53.30
C ASP A 718 -32.20 -0.35 -53.57
N ASN A 719 -32.76 -1.26 -52.76
CA ASN A 719 -34.15 -1.73 -52.86
C ASN A 719 -35.18 -0.85 -52.12
N ALA A 720 -34.76 0.12 -51.30
CA ALA A 720 -35.68 0.90 -50.47
C ALA A 720 -36.76 1.67 -51.26
N THR A 721 -37.98 1.74 -50.70
CA THR A 721 -39.16 2.41 -51.25
C THR A 721 -39.71 3.46 -50.27
N PRO A 722 -40.37 4.52 -50.74
CA PRO A 722 -40.90 5.56 -49.87
C PRO A 722 -42.10 5.04 -49.05
N LEU A 723 -42.22 5.49 -47.80
CA LEU A 723 -43.35 5.12 -46.93
C LEU A 723 -44.66 5.73 -47.45
N THR A 724 -45.75 4.94 -47.41
CA THR A 724 -47.09 5.41 -47.77
C THR A 724 -47.67 6.35 -46.71
N GLU A 725 -48.73 7.11 -47.05
CA GLU A 725 -49.44 7.96 -46.11
C GLU A 725 -50.14 7.18 -44.97
N GLU A 726 -50.36 5.87 -45.15
CA GLU A 726 -50.87 4.98 -44.11
C GLU A 726 -49.75 4.55 -43.16
N GLU A 727 -48.59 4.18 -43.70
CA GLU A 727 -47.39 3.83 -42.91
C GLU A 727 -46.87 5.02 -42.08
N LYS A 728 -47.00 6.24 -42.58
CA LYS A 728 -46.67 7.47 -41.81
C LYS A 728 -47.57 7.66 -40.60
N LYS A 729 -48.89 7.44 -40.73
CA LYS A 729 -49.84 7.50 -39.62
C LYS A 729 -49.60 6.37 -38.62
N GLU A 730 -49.32 5.16 -39.10
CA GLU A 730 -48.96 4.05 -38.23
C GLU A 730 -47.68 4.36 -37.42
N LYS A 731 -46.65 4.96 -38.05
CA LYS A 731 -45.43 5.42 -37.36
C LYS A 731 -45.75 6.44 -36.25
N GLU A 732 -46.63 7.41 -36.50
CA GLU A 732 -47.07 8.36 -35.47
C GLU A 732 -47.81 7.67 -34.33
N GLU A 733 -48.77 6.79 -34.62
CA GLU A 733 -49.47 6.00 -33.60
C GLU A 733 -48.51 5.14 -32.76
N LEU A 734 -47.61 4.39 -33.41
CA LEU A 734 -46.65 3.50 -32.74
C LEU A 734 -45.67 4.29 -31.84
N SER A 735 -45.39 5.56 -32.17
CA SER A 735 -44.56 6.44 -31.33
C SER A 735 -45.22 6.80 -29.99
N THR A 736 -46.56 6.76 -29.89
CA THR A 736 -47.30 7.02 -28.64
C THR A 736 -47.42 5.79 -27.73
N LYS A 737 -47.16 4.59 -28.26
CA LYS A 737 -47.41 3.30 -27.59
C LYS A 737 -46.22 2.77 -26.76
N GLY A 738 -45.12 3.53 -26.65
CA GLY A 738 -43.93 3.19 -25.85
C GLY A 738 -43.72 4.10 -24.63
N PHE A 739 -42.93 3.66 -23.65
CA PHE A 739 -42.67 4.35 -22.38
C PHE A 739 -41.64 5.49 -22.51
N GLY A 740 -41.89 6.46 -23.40
CA GLY A 740 -40.99 7.59 -23.64
C GLY A 740 -40.77 8.50 -22.42
N ASN A 741 -41.63 8.42 -21.40
CA ASN A 741 -41.49 9.14 -20.13
C ASN A 741 -40.67 8.38 -19.05
N TRP A 742 -40.08 7.23 -19.38
CA TRP A 742 -39.14 6.50 -18.52
C TRP A 742 -37.70 6.77 -18.94
N SER A 743 -36.83 7.09 -17.97
CA SER A 743 -35.39 7.22 -18.15
C SER A 743 -34.64 5.96 -17.74
N ARG A 744 -33.37 5.86 -18.16
CA ARG A 744 -32.45 4.81 -17.73
C ARG A 744 -32.22 4.78 -16.20
N ARG A 745 -32.46 5.90 -15.50
CA ARG A 745 -32.37 5.95 -14.03
C ARG A 745 -33.59 5.28 -13.39
N ASP A 746 -34.80 5.62 -13.85
CA ASP A 746 -36.04 5.03 -13.34
C ASP A 746 -36.06 3.50 -13.56
N PHE A 747 -35.55 3.04 -14.72
CA PHE A 747 -35.35 1.61 -14.99
C PHE A 747 -34.41 0.93 -13.98
N GLN A 748 -33.27 1.56 -13.66
CA GLN A 748 -32.33 1.00 -12.68
C GLN A 748 -32.91 0.99 -11.25
N GLN A 749 -33.65 2.03 -10.88
CA GLN A 749 -34.38 2.08 -9.61
C GLN A 749 -35.46 0.99 -9.54
N PHE A 750 -36.22 0.77 -10.62
CA PHE A 750 -37.20 -0.31 -10.72
C PHE A 750 -36.59 -1.71 -10.56
N VAL A 751 -35.44 -1.99 -11.20
CA VAL A 751 -34.73 -3.27 -11.05
C VAL A 751 -34.21 -3.45 -9.62
N ASN A 752 -33.67 -2.39 -9.01
CA ASN A 752 -33.17 -2.44 -7.63
C ASN A 752 -34.30 -2.67 -6.62
N GLY A 753 -35.39 -1.88 -6.70
CA GLY A 753 -36.55 -1.99 -5.84
C GLY A 753 -37.27 -3.34 -5.98
N SER A 754 -37.37 -3.86 -7.21
CA SER A 754 -37.90 -5.21 -7.47
C SER A 754 -37.09 -6.31 -6.77
N GLY A 755 -35.77 -6.14 -6.62
CA GLY A 755 -34.91 -7.05 -5.87
C GLY A 755 -34.96 -6.87 -4.34
N LYS A 756 -35.40 -5.70 -3.86
CA LYS A 756 -35.48 -5.37 -2.42
C LYS A 756 -36.84 -5.75 -1.82
N TYR A 757 -37.93 -5.36 -2.49
CA TYR A 757 -39.31 -5.58 -2.04
C TYR A 757 -40.00 -6.78 -2.72
N GLY A 758 -39.43 -7.29 -3.83
CA GLY A 758 -39.97 -8.42 -4.58
C GLY A 758 -40.93 -8.03 -5.70
N ARG A 759 -41.23 -8.97 -6.61
CA ARG A 759 -41.93 -8.73 -7.90
C ARG A 759 -43.37 -8.21 -7.82
N HIS A 760 -43.95 -8.09 -6.62
CA HIS A 760 -45.39 -7.82 -6.42
C HIS A 760 -45.69 -6.66 -5.46
N ASP A 761 -44.68 -6.11 -4.77
CA ASP A 761 -44.84 -4.96 -3.87
C ASP A 761 -44.61 -3.65 -4.64
N TYR A 762 -45.63 -3.22 -5.38
CA TYR A 762 -45.57 -1.99 -6.18
C TYR A 762 -45.54 -0.71 -5.33
N GLU A 763 -45.93 -0.79 -4.04
CA GLU A 763 -45.90 0.35 -3.12
C GLU A 763 -44.47 0.54 -2.57
N GLY A 764 -43.83 -0.53 -2.11
CA GLY A 764 -42.42 -0.55 -1.72
C GLY A 764 -41.49 -0.11 -2.86
N ILE A 765 -41.74 -0.58 -4.10
CA ILE A 765 -40.99 -0.13 -5.29
C ILE A 765 -41.21 1.36 -5.57
N SER A 766 -42.41 1.92 -5.33
CA SER A 766 -42.66 3.35 -5.57
C SER A 766 -41.86 4.26 -4.65
N HIS A 767 -41.57 3.82 -3.43
CA HIS A 767 -40.70 4.55 -2.50
C HIS A 767 -39.21 4.58 -2.89
N GLU A 768 -38.79 3.86 -3.95
CA GLU A 768 -37.46 4.01 -4.55
C GLU A 768 -37.47 4.71 -5.92
N ILE A 769 -38.63 5.13 -6.43
CA ILE A 769 -38.79 5.82 -7.73
C ILE A 769 -39.57 7.12 -7.51
N ASP A 770 -38.88 8.17 -7.03
CA ASP A 770 -39.43 9.51 -6.75
C ASP A 770 -40.18 10.17 -7.94
N SER A 771 -40.01 9.63 -9.15
CA SER A 771 -40.51 10.16 -10.42
C SER A 771 -41.80 9.50 -10.93
N LYS A 772 -42.33 8.45 -10.28
CA LYS A 772 -43.46 7.64 -10.78
C LYS A 772 -44.49 7.27 -9.72
N THR A 773 -45.74 7.17 -10.15
CA THR A 773 -46.85 6.66 -9.32
C THR A 773 -46.87 5.12 -9.28
N PRO A 774 -47.42 4.49 -8.22
CA PRO A 774 -47.61 3.03 -8.15
C PRO A 774 -48.41 2.46 -9.34
N ALA A 775 -49.32 3.25 -9.92
CA ALA A 775 -50.11 2.86 -11.09
C ALA A 775 -49.26 2.77 -12.37
N GLU A 776 -48.38 3.75 -12.61
CA GLU A 776 -47.41 3.70 -13.72
C GLU A 776 -46.41 2.56 -13.55
N ILE A 777 -45.92 2.34 -12.32
CA ILE A 777 -44.99 1.25 -11.99
C ILE A 777 -45.65 -0.10 -12.24
N LYS A 778 -46.91 -0.28 -11.85
CA LYS A 778 -47.69 -1.51 -12.11
C LYS A 778 -47.94 -1.73 -13.62
N ALA A 779 -48.17 -0.67 -14.38
CA ALA A 779 -48.30 -0.75 -15.84
C ALA A 779 -46.97 -1.13 -16.51
N TYR A 780 -45.86 -0.50 -16.12
CA TYR A 780 -44.52 -0.81 -16.61
C TYR A 780 -44.09 -2.23 -16.23
N ALA A 781 -44.27 -2.64 -14.98
CA ALA A 781 -43.95 -3.98 -14.50
C ALA A 781 -44.68 -5.07 -15.29
N LYS A 782 -45.96 -4.86 -15.63
CA LYS A 782 -46.72 -5.82 -16.46
C LYS A 782 -46.08 -6.01 -17.84
N VAL A 783 -45.65 -4.92 -18.51
CA VAL A 783 -44.99 -5.01 -19.82
C VAL A 783 -43.57 -5.57 -19.67
N PHE A 784 -42.83 -5.17 -18.64
CA PHE A 784 -41.50 -5.69 -18.32
C PHE A 784 -41.53 -7.21 -18.15
N TRP A 785 -42.38 -7.77 -17.30
CA TRP A 785 -42.46 -9.23 -17.11
C TRP A 785 -42.98 -9.99 -18.34
N GLN A 786 -43.57 -9.31 -19.34
CA GLN A 786 -43.97 -9.89 -20.63
C GLN A 786 -42.90 -9.78 -21.72
N ARG A 787 -42.03 -8.75 -21.69
CA ARG A 787 -41.09 -8.41 -22.79
C ARG A 787 -39.62 -8.24 -22.36
N TYR A 788 -39.25 -8.58 -21.11
CA TYR A 788 -37.89 -8.40 -20.57
C TYR A 788 -36.77 -9.02 -21.44
N THR A 789 -37.05 -10.07 -22.20
CA THR A 789 -36.10 -10.71 -23.14
C THR A 789 -35.66 -9.81 -24.30
N GLU A 790 -36.36 -8.70 -24.54
CA GLU A 790 -36.00 -7.69 -25.55
C GLU A 790 -34.92 -6.71 -25.07
N ILE A 791 -34.65 -6.65 -23.76
CA ILE A 791 -33.65 -5.73 -23.21
C ILE A 791 -32.25 -6.35 -23.33
N ALA A 792 -31.29 -5.61 -23.88
CA ALA A 792 -29.88 -5.97 -23.76
C ALA A 792 -29.49 -6.22 -22.29
N ASP A 793 -28.69 -7.26 -22.04
CA ASP A 793 -28.25 -7.66 -20.70
C ASP A 793 -29.36 -8.10 -19.70
N TYR A 794 -30.58 -8.44 -20.16
CA TYR A 794 -31.69 -8.85 -19.27
C TYR A 794 -31.33 -9.93 -18.22
N THR A 795 -30.42 -10.85 -18.55
CA THR A 795 -29.95 -11.91 -17.63
C THR A 795 -29.24 -11.36 -16.39
N LYS A 796 -28.60 -10.19 -16.48
CA LYS A 796 -28.01 -9.48 -15.32
C LYS A 796 -29.11 -8.86 -14.47
N SER A 797 -30.09 -8.19 -15.09
CA SER A 797 -31.20 -7.54 -14.38
C SER A 797 -32.09 -8.54 -13.64
N ILE A 798 -32.46 -9.65 -14.30
CA ILE A 798 -33.20 -10.76 -13.66
C ILE A 798 -32.39 -11.33 -12.49
N LYS A 799 -31.10 -11.58 -12.67
CA LYS A 799 -30.25 -12.09 -11.60
C LYS A 799 -30.15 -11.14 -10.40
N VAL A 800 -30.11 -9.82 -10.61
CA VAL A 800 -30.11 -8.84 -9.49
C VAL A 800 -31.40 -8.93 -8.67
N ILE A 801 -32.55 -9.17 -9.33
CA ILE A 801 -33.84 -9.39 -8.66
C ILE A 801 -33.83 -10.73 -7.90
N GLU A 802 -33.38 -11.81 -8.53
CA GLU A 802 -33.32 -13.15 -7.92
C GLU A 802 -32.33 -13.24 -6.75
N ASP A 803 -31.13 -12.69 -6.89
CA ASP A 803 -30.13 -12.56 -5.81
C ASP A 803 -30.64 -11.67 -4.65
N GLY A 804 -31.67 -10.85 -4.89
CA GLY A 804 -32.35 -10.02 -3.89
C GLY A 804 -33.48 -10.77 -3.18
N GLU A 805 -34.40 -11.36 -3.92
CA GLU A 805 -35.48 -12.22 -3.40
C GLU A 805 -34.93 -13.39 -2.57
N GLU A 806 -33.80 -13.97 -2.96
CA GLU A 806 -33.15 -15.03 -2.21
C GLU A 806 -32.62 -14.55 -0.84
N ARG A 807 -32.19 -13.28 -0.73
CA ARG A 807 -31.80 -12.68 0.57
C ARG A 807 -33.03 -12.46 1.44
N THR A 808 -34.10 -11.87 0.90
CA THR A 808 -35.35 -11.64 1.65
C THR A 808 -35.94 -12.96 2.14
N ARG A 809 -35.93 -14.01 1.30
CA ARG A 809 -36.34 -15.38 1.68
C ARG A 809 -35.42 -16.00 2.74
N LYS A 810 -34.11 -15.81 2.66
CA LYS A 810 -33.15 -16.28 3.69
C LYS A 810 -33.38 -15.57 5.03
N MET A 811 -33.63 -14.27 5.02
CA MET A 811 -33.91 -13.45 6.19
C MET A 811 -35.23 -13.84 6.86
N GLU A 812 -36.29 -14.03 6.06
CA GLU A 812 -37.59 -14.51 6.57
C GLU A 812 -37.51 -15.94 7.12
N ASN A 813 -36.71 -16.82 6.50
CA ASN A 813 -36.43 -18.16 7.04
C ASN A 813 -35.66 -18.10 8.37
N GLN A 814 -34.63 -17.25 8.47
CA GLN A 814 -33.92 -17.01 9.73
C GLN A 814 -34.85 -16.50 10.83
N ARG A 815 -35.78 -15.58 10.51
CA ARG A 815 -36.80 -15.08 11.45
C ARG A 815 -37.76 -16.18 11.89
N LYS A 816 -38.23 -17.03 10.96
CA LYS A 816 -39.08 -18.20 11.25
C LYS A 816 -38.38 -19.23 12.14
N LEU A 817 -37.10 -19.54 11.87
CA LEU A 817 -36.31 -20.49 12.65
C LEU A 817 -35.90 -19.95 14.02
N LEU A 818 -35.55 -18.66 14.14
CA LEU A 818 -35.29 -17.99 15.42
C LEU A 818 -36.52 -18.09 16.33
N ARG A 819 -37.69 -17.68 15.83
CA ARG A 819 -38.95 -17.69 16.60
C ARG A 819 -39.39 -19.10 16.97
N LYS A 820 -39.17 -20.08 16.07
CA LYS A 820 -39.37 -21.52 16.33
C LYS A 820 -38.41 -22.06 17.40
N LYS A 821 -37.20 -21.49 17.53
CA LYS A 821 -36.28 -21.85 18.61
C LYS A 821 -36.70 -21.20 19.94
N MET A 822 -37.11 -19.94 19.93
CA MET A 822 -37.57 -19.27 21.16
C MET A 822 -38.81 -19.95 21.75
N SER A 823 -39.77 -20.36 20.93
CA SER A 823 -40.99 -21.03 21.40
C SER A 823 -40.78 -22.44 21.98
N GLN A 824 -39.60 -23.04 21.84
CA GLN A 824 -39.25 -24.32 22.51
C GLN A 824 -38.92 -24.15 24.01
N TYR A 825 -38.66 -22.93 24.49
CA TYR A 825 -38.22 -22.67 25.86
C TYR A 825 -39.21 -21.76 26.59
N ARG A 826 -39.64 -22.16 27.80
CA ARG A 826 -40.59 -21.35 28.60
C ARG A 826 -39.94 -20.09 29.17
N VAL A 827 -38.63 -20.11 29.42
CA VAL A 827 -37.83 -18.94 29.81
C VAL A 827 -36.56 -18.91 28.97
N PRO A 828 -36.59 -18.39 27.73
CA PRO A 828 -35.46 -18.48 26.80
C PRO A 828 -34.15 -17.93 27.36
N LEU A 829 -34.18 -16.77 28.03
CA LEU A 829 -32.99 -16.11 28.59
C LEU A 829 -32.16 -17.03 29.52
N GLN A 830 -32.81 -17.90 30.29
CA GLN A 830 -32.16 -18.82 31.22
C GLN A 830 -31.96 -20.23 30.65
N GLN A 831 -32.85 -20.67 29.75
CA GLN A 831 -32.97 -22.09 29.35
C GLN A 831 -32.43 -22.39 27.94
N LEU A 832 -32.33 -21.39 27.06
CA LEU A 832 -31.90 -21.54 25.66
C LEU A 832 -30.48 -22.11 25.58
N LYS A 833 -30.33 -23.29 24.98
CA LYS A 833 -29.01 -23.87 24.65
C LYS A 833 -28.64 -23.54 23.21
N ILE A 834 -27.36 -23.26 22.98
CA ILE A 834 -26.79 -22.86 21.68
C ILE A 834 -25.71 -23.89 21.32
N ASN A 835 -25.89 -24.61 20.21
CA ASN A 835 -24.97 -25.67 19.82
C ASN A 835 -23.79 -25.09 19.01
N TYR A 836 -22.77 -24.59 19.70
CA TYR A 836 -21.60 -24.00 19.05
C TYR A 836 -20.81 -25.02 18.22
N SER A 837 -20.54 -24.66 16.97
CA SER A 837 -19.70 -25.45 16.08
C SER A 837 -18.21 -25.40 16.47
N ILE A 838 -17.43 -26.35 15.93
CA ILE A 838 -15.98 -26.45 16.16
C ILE A 838 -15.21 -25.24 15.57
N SER A 839 -15.76 -24.53 14.57
CA SER A 839 -15.13 -23.31 14.04
C SER A 839 -15.39 -22.08 14.92
N THR A 840 -16.53 -22.00 15.62
CA THR A 840 -16.90 -20.86 16.47
C THR A 840 -16.32 -20.88 17.89
N THR A 841 -15.60 -21.95 18.26
CA THR A 841 -15.06 -22.14 19.63
C THR A 841 -13.60 -21.73 19.83
N ASN A 842 -12.81 -21.53 18.75
CA ASN A 842 -11.36 -21.27 18.85
C ASN A 842 -10.94 -19.88 19.39
N LYS A 843 -11.90 -18.97 19.60
CA LYS A 843 -11.74 -17.77 20.45
C LYS A 843 -13.06 -17.50 21.18
N LYS A 844 -13.22 -18.01 22.41
CA LYS A 844 -14.33 -17.58 23.29
C LYS A 844 -14.09 -16.12 23.69
N VAL A 845 -14.85 -15.23 23.06
CA VAL A 845 -14.84 -13.77 23.29
C VAL A 845 -16.14 -13.31 23.95
N TYR A 846 -17.26 -13.99 23.67
CA TYR A 846 -18.57 -13.79 24.32
C TYR A 846 -18.90 -15.02 25.18
N THR A 847 -19.62 -14.83 26.28
CA THR A 847 -20.21 -15.88 27.10
C THR A 847 -21.55 -16.38 26.53
N GLU A 848 -22.04 -17.50 27.07
CA GLU A 848 -23.36 -18.01 26.66
C GLU A 848 -24.52 -17.12 27.12
N GLU A 849 -24.33 -16.28 28.14
CA GLU A 849 -25.39 -15.44 28.71
C GLU A 849 -25.58 -14.18 27.85
N GLU A 850 -24.49 -13.59 27.37
CA GLU A 850 -24.48 -12.56 26.32
C GLU A 850 -25.16 -13.08 25.04
N ASP A 851 -24.76 -14.25 24.54
CA ASP A 851 -25.32 -14.84 23.31
C ASP A 851 -26.83 -15.14 23.42
N ARG A 852 -27.30 -15.61 24.59
CA ARG A 852 -28.73 -15.80 24.87
C ARG A 852 -29.47 -14.46 24.87
N PHE A 853 -28.90 -13.43 25.49
CA PHE A 853 -29.51 -12.09 25.55
C PHE A 853 -29.64 -11.48 24.13
N LEU A 854 -28.58 -11.53 23.32
CA LEU A 854 -28.63 -11.07 21.92
C LEU A 854 -29.73 -11.77 21.12
N LEU A 855 -29.88 -13.09 21.27
CA LEU A 855 -30.90 -13.86 20.54
C LEU A 855 -32.34 -13.54 21.00
N VAL A 856 -32.56 -13.24 22.28
CA VAL A 856 -33.86 -12.78 22.79
C VAL A 856 -34.19 -11.39 22.27
N LEU A 857 -33.22 -10.47 22.24
CA LEU A 857 -33.42 -9.13 21.69
C LEU A 857 -33.70 -9.13 20.18
N LEU A 858 -33.08 -10.03 19.40
CA LEU A 858 -33.37 -10.20 17.98
C LEU A 858 -34.81 -10.68 17.70
N ASP A 859 -35.39 -11.53 18.55
CA ASP A 859 -36.79 -11.96 18.43
C ASP A 859 -37.76 -10.85 18.91
N LYS A 860 -37.38 -10.11 19.96
CA LYS A 860 -38.12 -8.98 20.53
C LYS A 860 -38.29 -7.82 19.53
N TYR A 861 -37.20 -7.37 18.90
CA TYR A 861 -37.22 -6.23 17.97
C TYR A 861 -37.44 -6.63 16.50
N GLY A 862 -37.15 -7.88 16.14
CA GLY A 862 -37.22 -8.38 14.77
C GLY A 862 -35.97 -8.01 13.96
N ILE A 863 -35.47 -9.01 13.20
CA ILE A 863 -34.25 -8.95 12.37
C ILE A 863 -34.27 -7.79 11.36
N ASP A 864 -35.47 -7.41 10.91
CA ASP A 864 -35.70 -6.52 9.76
C ASP A 864 -35.88 -5.04 10.18
N SER A 865 -35.67 -4.70 11.46
CA SER A 865 -36.01 -3.37 12.01
C SER A 865 -34.90 -2.33 11.88
N GLU A 866 -35.27 -1.11 11.47
CA GLU A 866 -34.32 0.01 11.39
C GLU A 866 -33.81 0.40 12.78
N GLY A 867 -32.51 0.67 12.90
CA GLY A 867 -31.86 0.96 14.19
C GLY A 867 -31.79 -0.23 15.16
N LEU A 868 -32.05 -1.47 14.72
CA LEU A 868 -32.02 -2.69 15.55
C LEU A 868 -30.81 -2.76 16.50
N TYR A 869 -29.61 -2.67 15.94
CA TYR A 869 -28.37 -2.84 16.71
C TYR A 869 -28.04 -1.67 17.66
N GLU A 870 -28.65 -0.50 17.46
CA GLU A 870 -28.57 0.64 18.38
C GLU A 870 -29.51 0.43 19.56
N LYS A 871 -30.77 0.07 19.29
CA LYS A 871 -31.76 -0.30 20.31
C LYS A 871 -31.25 -1.47 21.17
N MET A 872 -30.60 -2.47 20.56
CA MET A 872 -29.93 -3.55 21.26
C MET A 872 -28.76 -3.07 22.13
N ARG A 873 -27.87 -2.19 21.61
CA ARG A 873 -26.75 -1.62 22.38
C ARG A 873 -27.25 -0.89 23.63
N ASP A 874 -28.34 -0.15 23.51
CA ASP A 874 -28.85 0.68 24.61
C ASP A 874 -29.63 -0.16 25.64
N GLU A 875 -30.40 -1.18 25.22
CA GLU A 875 -30.96 -2.15 26.17
C GLU A 875 -29.89 -3.05 26.84
N ILE A 876 -28.73 -3.26 26.21
CA ILE A 876 -27.55 -3.87 26.88
C ILE A 876 -27.01 -2.96 27.98
N ARG A 877 -27.03 -1.63 27.80
CA ARG A 877 -26.54 -0.64 28.79
C ARG A 877 -27.48 -0.47 29.97
N ASP A 878 -28.78 -0.48 29.71
CA ASP A 878 -29.81 -0.36 30.77
C ASP A 878 -30.04 -1.68 31.53
N SER A 879 -29.56 -2.81 31.01
CA SER A 879 -29.75 -4.14 31.61
C SER A 879 -28.95 -4.30 32.92
N PRO A 880 -29.62 -4.51 34.08
CA PRO A 880 -28.94 -4.68 35.36
C PRO A 880 -28.10 -5.98 35.45
N LEU A 881 -28.31 -6.92 34.52
CA LEU A 881 -27.55 -8.16 34.42
C LEU A 881 -26.10 -7.90 33.95
N PHE A 882 -25.91 -6.95 33.03
CA PHE A 882 -24.61 -6.66 32.40
C PHE A 882 -23.92 -5.42 32.97
N ARG A 883 -24.44 -4.84 34.07
CA ARG A 883 -23.92 -3.64 34.74
C ARG A 883 -22.41 -3.66 35.04
N PHE A 884 -21.85 -4.85 35.29
CA PHE A 884 -20.42 -5.04 35.58
C PHE A 884 -19.65 -5.66 34.40
N ASP A 885 -20.32 -5.99 33.29
CA ASP A 885 -19.70 -6.54 32.09
C ASP A 885 -19.24 -5.41 31.15
N TRP A 886 -18.09 -4.84 31.48
CA TRP A 886 -17.47 -3.81 30.67
C TRP A 886 -17.02 -4.32 29.28
N PHE A 887 -16.91 -5.63 29.06
CA PHE A 887 -16.62 -6.18 27.74
C PHE A 887 -17.84 -6.06 26.81
N PHE A 888 -19.02 -6.48 27.28
CA PHE A 888 -20.27 -6.44 26.52
C PHE A 888 -20.77 -4.99 26.33
N LEU A 889 -20.65 -4.15 27.37
CA LEU A 889 -20.99 -2.72 27.33
C LEU A 889 -20.13 -1.89 26.35
N SER A 890 -18.92 -2.36 26.01
CA SER A 890 -17.98 -1.67 25.11
C SER A 890 -18.05 -2.13 23.64
N ARG A 891 -19.02 -2.97 23.27
CA ARG A 891 -19.18 -3.43 21.88
C ARG A 891 -19.84 -2.38 20.99
N THR A 892 -19.37 -2.25 19.75
CA THR A 892 -20.01 -1.39 18.75
C THR A 892 -21.20 -2.08 18.09
N THR A 893 -22.12 -1.30 17.51
CA THR A 893 -23.29 -1.81 16.75
C THR A 893 -22.87 -2.76 15.62
N THR A 894 -21.71 -2.52 14.98
CA THR A 894 -21.17 -3.38 13.91
C THR A 894 -20.62 -4.71 14.43
N GLU A 895 -20.08 -4.76 15.65
CA GLU A 895 -19.63 -6.00 16.30
C GLU A 895 -20.82 -6.83 16.78
N LEU A 896 -21.81 -6.18 17.40
CA LEU A 896 -23.08 -6.82 17.78
C LEU A 896 -23.75 -7.43 16.54
N SER A 897 -23.84 -6.68 15.43
CA SER A 897 -24.36 -7.19 14.16
C SER A 897 -23.62 -8.43 13.66
N ARG A 898 -22.27 -8.40 13.61
CA ARG A 898 -21.45 -9.58 13.23
C ARG A 898 -21.68 -10.78 14.15
N ARG A 899 -21.85 -10.55 15.45
CA ARG A 899 -22.16 -11.64 16.42
C ARG A 899 -23.55 -12.20 16.15
N CYS A 900 -24.56 -11.36 15.99
CA CYS A 900 -25.93 -11.73 15.66
C CYS A 900 -26.02 -12.58 14.37
N THR A 901 -25.36 -12.18 13.28
CA THR A 901 -25.31 -13.00 12.04
C THR A 901 -24.68 -14.37 12.28
N THR A 902 -23.65 -14.46 13.13
CA THR A 902 -22.99 -15.72 13.49
C THR A 902 -23.91 -16.64 14.30
N LEU A 903 -24.67 -16.09 15.24
CA LEU A 903 -25.64 -16.84 16.05
C LEU A 903 -26.84 -17.31 15.20
N LEU A 904 -27.39 -16.45 14.34
CA LEU A 904 -28.45 -16.83 13.38
C LEU A 904 -27.98 -17.96 12.45
N THR A 905 -26.76 -17.86 11.91
CA THR A 905 -26.16 -18.93 11.07
C THR A 905 -26.00 -20.24 11.84
N THR A 906 -25.72 -20.18 13.15
CA THR A 906 -25.62 -21.36 14.02
C THR A 906 -27.00 -21.99 14.23
N ILE A 907 -28.05 -21.19 14.44
CA ILE A 907 -29.44 -21.68 14.57
C ILE A 907 -29.94 -22.32 13.27
N VAL A 908 -29.65 -21.74 12.10
CA VAL A 908 -30.04 -22.33 10.81
C VAL A 908 -29.46 -23.74 10.67
N LYS A 909 -28.15 -23.89 10.90
CA LYS A 909 -27.49 -25.21 10.87
C LYS A 909 -28.05 -26.18 11.90
N GLU A 910 -28.36 -25.71 13.11
CA GLU A 910 -28.95 -26.54 14.17
C GLU A 910 -30.32 -27.14 13.80
N TYR A 911 -31.07 -26.54 12.86
CA TYR A 911 -32.30 -27.12 12.31
C TYR A 911 -32.11 -27.87 10.98
N GLU A 912 -31.05 -27.60 10.23
CA GLU A 912 -30.68 -28.34 9.01
C GLU A 912 -30.01 -29.69 9.34
N ASP A 913 -29.17 -29.74 10.40
CA ASP A 913 -28.42 -30.94 10.85
C ASP A 913 -29.25 -31.92 11.72
N VAL A 914 -30.60 -31.86 11.70
CA VAL A 914 -31.47 -32.80 12.43
C VAL A 914 -32.09 -33.84 11.48
N PRO A 915 -31.43 -34.98 11.21
CA PRO A 915 -32.11 -36.14 10.66
C PRO A 915 -33.09 -36.69 11.71
N ALA A 916 -34.32 -36.99 11.28
CA ALA A 916 -35.40 -37.41 12.17
C ALA A 916 -35.03 -38.69 12.96
N ARG A 917 -34.83 -38.56 14.27
CA ARG A 917 -34.62 -39.69 15.19
C ARG A 917 -35.94 -40.09 15.85
N GLY A 918 -36.61 -41.09 15.28
CA GLY A 918 -37.81 -41.71 15.87
C GLY A 918 -37.99 -43.15 15.41
N SER A 919 -38.14 -44.06 16.38
CA SER A 919 -38.38 -45.51 16.23
C SER A 919 -37.23 -46.40 15.71
N ASN A 920 -37.35 -47.70 15.95
CA ASN A 920 -36.31 -48.72 15.78
C ASN A 920 -36.61 -49.69 14.62
N GLY A 921 -35.58 -50.02 13.85
CA GLY A 921 -35.34 -51.39 13.39
C GLY A 921 -35.82 -51.83 12.00
N VAL A 922 -35.13 -52.87 11.51
CA VAL A 922 -35.45 -53.74 10.35
C VAL A 922 -35.26 -53.11 8.95
N ASN A 923 -34.76 -53.93 8.02
CA ASN A 923 -34.60 -53.59 6.60
C ASN A 923 -35.96 -53.51 5.88
N GLY A 924 -36.16 -52.50 5.04
CA GLY A 924 -37.31 -52.42 4.14
C GLY A 924 -37.00 -51.58 2.89
N LYS A 925 -37.43 -52.06 1.71
CA LYS A 925 -37.24 -51.36 0.43
C LYS A 925 -38.57 -51.26 -0.33
N THR A 926 -39.27 -50.15 -0.11
CA THR A 926 -40.45 -49.68 -0.86
C THR A 926 -40.34 -48.16 -0.90
N LYS A 927 -40.19 -47.46 -2.05
CA LYS A 927 -40.85 -47.52 -3.36
C LYS A 927 -42.32 -47.07 -3.30
N ARG A 928 -42.49 -45.74 -3.41
CA ARG A 928 -43.67 -45.02 -3.96
C ARG A 928 -45.02 -45.27 -3.24
N ASP A 929 -46.01 -44.37 -3.29
CA ASP A 929 -46.40 -43.46 -4.37
C ASP A 929 -46.63 -41.98 -3.94
N PRO A 930 -46.82 -41.06 -4.91
CA PRO A 930 -47.27 -39.69 -4.72
C PRO A 930 -48.81 -39.53 -4.86
N ASP A 931 -49.26 -38.27 -4.85
CA ASP A 931 -50.54 -37.74 -5.38
C ASP A 931 -51.84 -37.97 -4.56
N ASP A 932 -52.93 -37.37 -5.09
CA ASP A 932 -54.33 -37.26 -4.65
C ASP A 932 -54.66 -36.18 -3.59
N GLU A 933 -55.71 -35.33 -3.74
CA GLU A 933 -56.58 -34.92 -4.87
C GLU A 933 -57.34 -33.61 -4.41
N ASN A 934 -57.97 -32.72 -5.20
CA ASN A 934 -58.15 -32.56 -6.66
C ASN A 934 -58.38 -31.04 -7.01
N ASP A 935 -59.14 -30.74 -8.08
CA ASP A 935 -59.66 -29.48 -8.66
C ASP A 935 -58.85 -28.99 -9.89
N GLU A 936 -58.81 -29.71 -11.02
CA GLU A 936 -59.83 -30.03 -12.05
C GLU A 936 -59.72 -29.16 -13.33
N ASP A 937 -59.61 -29.85 -14.48
CA ASP A 937 -59.96 -29.46 -15.87
C ASP A 937 -59.39 -28.18 -16.56
N SER A 938 -59.16 -28.16 -17.89
CA SER A 938 -59.36 -29.18 -18.95
C SER A 938 -58.43 -29.01 -20.18
N ILE A 939 -57.91 -30.16 -20.67
CA ILE A 939 -57.56 -30.60 -22.06
C ILE A 939 -57.37 -29.50 -23.16
N LEU A 940 -56.25 -29.37 -23.90
CA LEU A 940 -55.87 -30.23 -25.06
C LEU A 940 -54.48 -29.93 -25.68
N GLY A 941 -53.81 -30.98 -26.18
CA GLY A 941 -53.09 -30.95 -27.47
C GLY A 941 -51.59 -30.60 -27.53
N ALA A 942 -50.73 -31.61 -27.74
CA ALA A 942 -49.37 -31.47 -28.28
C ALA A 942 -49.26 -32.19 -29.64
N PRO A 943 -48.25 -31.90 -30.51
CA PRO A 943 -47.14 -32.86 -30.61
C PRO A 943 -45.74 -32.35 -31.11
N ALA A 944 -44.73 -33.22 -30.89
CA ALA A 944 -43.58 -33.50 -31.79
C ALA A 944 -42.33 -32.57 -31.92
N LYS A 945 -41.33 -32.85 -31.05
CA LYS A 945 -39.92 -33.23 -31.39
C LYS A 945 -39.16 -32.54 -32.56
N LYS A 946 -37.97 -31.98 -32.23
CA LYS A 946 -36.65 -32.59 -32.61
C LYS A 946 -35.48 -32.03 -31.79
N LYS A 947 -34.27 -32.60 -31.96
CA LYS A 947 -33.05 -32.33 -31.17
C LYS A 947 -31.84 -31.99 -32.05
N SER A 948 -31.02 -31.04 -31.62
CA SER A 948 -29.54 -31.17 -31.61
C SER A 948 -28.96 -30.26 -30.50
N LYS A 949 -28.25 -30.78 -29.48
CA LYS A 949 -26.85 -31.28 -29.42
C LYS A 949 -25.79 -30.17 -29.31
N ASN A 950 -25.41 -29.82 -28.08
CA ASN A 950 -24.06 -30.08 -27.57
C ASN A 950 -23.97 -29.89 -26.04
N GLY A 951 -23.02 -30.58 -25.40
CA GLY A 951 -22.81 -30.51 -23.95
C GLY A 951 -21.93 -31.63 -23.39
N VAL A 952 -20.92 -31.27 -22.60
CA VAL A 952 -19.95 -32.15 -21.93
C VAL A 952 -19.79 -31.62 -20.50
N LYS A 953 -20.36 -32.25 -19.46
CA LYS A 953 -19.94 -33.48 -18.76
C LYS A 953 -18.56 -33.41 -18.08
N ASN A 954 -18.56 -33.05 -16.80
CA ASN A 954 -17.69 -33.68 -15.81
C ASN A 954 -18.39 -34.92 -15.22
N LYS A 955 -17.62 -35.91 -14.74
CA LYS A 955 -18.12 -37.05 -13.95
C LYS A 955 -17.00 -37.60 -13.05
N ALA A 956 -17.37 -38.07 -11.87
CA ALA A 956 -16.50 -38.82 -10.94
C ALA A 956 -17.21 -40.11 -10.48
N LEU A 957 -16.56 -40.87 -9.58
CA LEU A 957 -16.96 -42.18 -9.02
C LEU A 957 -16.88 -43.34 -10.04
N ASP A 958 -16.57 -44.59 -9.66
CA ASP A 958 -16.49 -45.19 -8.31
C ASP A 958 -15.61 -46.47 -8.29
N ASN A 959 -15.30 -47.03 -7.10
CA ASN A 959 -15.39 -48.50 -6.80
C ASN A 959 -14.75 -48.97 -5.48
N VAL A 960 -15.43 -49.92 -4.81
CA VAL A 960 -14.93 -50.81 -3.72
C VAL A 960 -15.67 -52.16 -3.76
N LYS A 961 -14.99 -53.31 -3.59
CA LYS A 961 -15.60 -54.60 -3.15
C LYS A 961 -14.61 -55.77 -2.83
N SER A 962 -14.80 -56.41 -1.66
CA SER A 962 -14.79 -57.88 -1.31
C SER A 962 -13.92 -58.91 -2.09
N SER A 963 -13.33 -60.00 -1.51
CA SER A 963 -13.35 -60.56 -0.12
C SER A 963 -12.45 -61.82 0.12
N LYS A 964 -12.03 -62.04 1.40
CA LYS A 964 -11.69 -63.32 2.13
C LYS A 964 -10.61 -64.32 1.62
N ALA A 965 -9.58 -64.60 2.47
CA ALA A 965 -9.20 -65.95 3.02
C ALA A 965 -8.02 -65.89 4.05
N SER A 966 -7.89 -66.92 4.93
CA SER A 966 -6.81 -67.28 5.91
C SER A 966 -5.47 -66.48 5.92
N SER A 967 -5.00 -65.80 7.00
CA SER A 967 -4.50 -66.27 8.34
C SER A 967 -3.21 -67.13 8.29
N LYS A 968 -2.21 -67.07 9.20
CA LYS A 968 -2.03 -66.58 10.61
C LYS A 968 -0.91 -65.47 10.69
N ALA A 969 0.00 -65.21 11.67
CA ALA A 969 0.37 -65.77 12.99
C ALA A 969 1.16 -64.80 13.96
N THR A 970 0.74 -64.74 15.22
CA THR A 970 1.48 -64.68 16.53
C THR A 970 2.93 -64.15 16.74
N SER A 971 3.06 -62.92 17.29
CA SER A 971 3.63 -62.51 18.61
C SER A 971 4.99 -62.96 19.22
N ARG A 972 5.62 -62.00 19.96
CA ARG A 972 6.47 -62.06 21.21
C ARG A 972 8.03 -62.09 21.18
N ALA A 973 8.62 -60.97 21.62
CA ALA A 973 9.57 -60.76 22.76
C ALA A 973 10.90 -61.54 22.95
N SER A 974 11.95 -60.80 23.38
CA SER A 974 13.11 -61.16 24.25
C SER A 974 14.14 -62.24 23.79
N SER A 975 15.42 -62.28 24.19
CA SER A 975 16.40 -61.30 24.74
C SER A 975 17.79 -61.96 25.04
N VAL A 976 18.89 -61.17 25.13
CA VAL A 976 20.22 -61.44 25.78
C VAL A 976 21.30 -62.27 25.00
N ALA A 977 22.57 -61.82 25.16
CA ALA A 977 23.88 -62.50 24.92
C ALA A 977 24.27 -62.88 23.46
N SER A 978 25.56 -62.86 23.05
CA SER A 978 26.85 -62.44 23.67
C SER A 978 27.93 -62.28 22.55
N THR A 979 29.10 -61.65 22.72
CA THR A 979 29.77 -61.14 23.94
C THR A 979 30.00 -59.60 23.85
N GLY A 980 31.14 -58.89 24.05
CA GLY A 980 32.56 -59.17 24.36
C GLY A 980 33.45 -59.25 23.11
N SER A 981 34.58 -58.53 22.99
CA SER A 981 35.24 -57.52 23.85
C SER A 981 35.98 -56.48 22.95
N ASN A 982 36.69 -55.43 23.37
CA ASN A 982 37.25 -54.96 24.66
C ASN A 982 37.37 -53.39 24.57
N THR A 983 37.91 -52.53 25.47
CA THR A 983 38.72 -52.66 26.69
C THR A 983 38.47 -51.49 27.70
N THR A 984 39.45 -51.24 28.58
CA THR A 984 39.73 -50.17 29.57
C THR A 984 39.56 -48.69 29.15
N SER A 985 39.28 -47.72 30.06
CA SER A 985 38.91 -47.80 31.50
C SER A 985 38.56 -46.44 32.17
N LYS A 986 37.63 -46.48 33.15
CA LYS A 986 37.46 -45.58 34.35
C LYS A 986 37.23 -44.05 34.13
N GLY A 987 36.26 -43.36 34.76
CA GLY A 987 34.99 -43.78 35.39
C GLY A 987 34.55 -43.02 36.68
N LYS A 988 33.23 -43.07 36.99
CA LYS A 988 32.56 -42.91 38.33
C LYS A 988 32.56 -41.49 38.98
N LYS A 989 31.58 -41.04 39.79
CA LYS A 989 30.29 -41.61 40.29
C LYS A 989 29.34 -40.54 40.94
N GLY A 990 28.05 -40.54 40.58
CA GLY A 990 26.89 -40.17 41.48
C GLY A 990 26.70 -38.70 41.92
N LYS A 991 25.64 -38.33 42.66
CA LYS A 991 24.48 -39.14 43.14
C LYS A 991 23.25 -38.28 43.62
N LYS A 992 22.09 -38.44 42.95
CA LYS A 992 20.67 -38.45 43.45
C LYS A 992 20.07 -37.34 44.36
N ARG A 993 18.78 -37.07 44.07
CA ARG A 993 17.68 -36.50 44.91
C ARG A 993 17.74 -34.98 45.16
N LYS A 994 16.59 -34.31 45.37
CA LYS A 994 15.20 -34.82 45.35
C LYS A 994 14.66 -34.97 43.93
#